data_AF-A0A9W8YG60-F1
#
_entry.id   AF-A0A9W8YG60-F1
#
_cell.length_a   1.000
_cell.length_b   1.000
_cell.length_c   1.000
_cell.angle_alpha   90.00
_cell.angle_beta   90.00
_cell.angle_gamma   90.00
#
_symmetry.space_group_name_H-M   'P 1'
#
loop_
_entity.id
_entity.type
_entity.pdbx_description
1 polymer ?
#
loop_
_entity_poly.entity_id
_entity_poly.type
_entity_poly.pdbx_seq_one_letter_code
_entity_poly.pdbx_strand_id
1 'polypeptide(L)'
;MYNLNLLFSISLWASGTLAAIKSSEDTSAINISNDRLSFTVAKKSGSVSKLSLDGQNLLGSGGGPYLDCHCVDDGFWTPGNGATYKLFKGTDGAEKAYAGAMMSHDYKNTGKVLEQYWFLRDGETGLHVFSRVKYNNSKTPSGGDLGELRQLFRPSNSVWTHLSSSDEMYSPLPDTSGAPTVQDATWYVGDKKDQYVKQTSDYFTKYMFSETWRDQLVHGMYGDGSKSSDGSAFGSWLLMPNKESYFNGPTHSDLTVDGIVYNYLVSNHHGNGVPEMVNGFDRTFGPQYYYFNKGAKGTSLQQLRSDATKVAKTDWTSFYDSIAQHVPNLVSSSARGTFKGTVALPKGAVRALAVLALNGSDFQDNNKDAKAYQYWGDVDASGSVTIASVRAGTYRLTVYADGIFGQYEQDNVIIKAGATANMAATWTAESAGTELWRIGTPDKSSGEFRHGNEKDTSKTLQPRQYRLYWAVHDFPKDFPNGVNYKVGTSSLNDLNYVHWSVFGGKANYLRKDPYYTNVNNWTLTFDLTQDQIDNKGSATFTVQLAGVKTSAGNNDAAGDKAWQDLPYNVVVNGKQLPTWTIPRQHSSSCAVRSAATCYTTGHKFVFDAKMLKVGSNEFVLSLPARATAPEDAVLPESVYLQYDALRLEII
;
A
#
# COMPACT_ATOMS: atom_id res chain seq x y z
N MET A 1 -69.79 -17.15 40.17
CA MET A 1 -69.51 -15.80 39.63
C MET A 1 -68.29 -15.92 38.73
N TYR A 2 -68.52 -15.84 37.42
CA TYR A 2 -67.48 -15.88 36.39
C TYR A 2 -66.82 -14.49 36.31
N ASN A 3 -65.50 -14.41 36.52
CA ASN A 3 -64.74 -13.20 36.23
C ASN A 3 -63.89 -13.42 34.97
N LEU A 4 -64.30 -12.72 33.93
CA LEU A 4 -63.74 -12.67 32.59
C LEU A 4 -62.61 -11.62 32.60
N ASN A 5 -61.34 -12.03 32.61
CA ASN A 5 -60.23 -11.11 32.37
C ASN A 5 -59.89 -11.11 30.87
N LEU A 6 -60.36 -10.06 30.18
CA LEU A 6 -60.03 -9.77 28.80
C LEU A 6 -58.60 -9.18 28.73
N LEU A 7 -57.67 -9.92 28.14
CA LEU A 7 -56.35 -9.41 27.72
C LEU A 7 -56.54 -8.60 26.42
N PHE A 8 -56.38 -7.28 26.49
CA PHE A 8 -56.21 -6.44 25.31
C PHE A 8 -54.72 -6.45 24.89
N SER A 9 -54.38 -7.33 23.95
CA SER A 9 -53.14 -7.22 23.18
C SER A 9 -53.33 -6.15 22.10
N ILE A 10 -52.86 -4.93 22.35
CA ILE A 10 -52.76 -3.89 21.32
C ILE A 10 -51.48 -4.18 20.52
N SER A 11 -51.65 -4.88 19.40
CA SER A 11 -50.61 -4.98 18.37
C SER A 11 -50.49 -3.64 17.64
N LEU A 12 -49.61 -2.76 18.10
CA LEU A 12 -49.13 -1.63 17.30
C LEU A 12 -48.23 -2.17 16.17
N TRP A 13 -48.86 -2.53 15.05
CA TRP A 13 -48.18 -2.57 13.76
C TRP A 13 -47.94 -1.13 13.31
N ALA A 14 -46.91 -0.49 13.88
CA ALA A 14 -46.29 0.64 13.22
C ALA A 14 -45.46 0.06 12.06
N SER A 15 -46.09 -0.13 10.92
CA SER A 15 -45.40 -0.22 9.64
C SER A 15 -44.74 1.13 9.39
N GLY A 16 -43.57 1.34 10.00
CA GLY A 16 -42.69 2.42 9.65
C GLY A 16 -42.29 2.21 8.19
N THR A 17 -42.93 2.93 7.29
CA THR A 17 -42.41 3.15 5.95
C THR A 17 -41.07 3.87 6.13
N LEU A 18 -39.97 3.12 6.23
CA LEU A 18 -38.62 3.64 6.06
C LEU A 18 -38.62 4.45 4.76
N ALA A 19 -38.25 5.72 4.82
CA ALA A 19 -38.43 6.59 3.68
C ALA A 19 -37.44 6.20 2.59
N ALA A 20 -37.96 5.97 1.38
CA ALA A 20 -37.16 5.63 0.22
C ALA A 20 -36.07 6.67 -0.06
N ILE A 21 -34.97 6.22 -0.66
CA ILE A 21 -33.89 7.09 -1.13
C ILE A 21 -34.41 8.30 -1.91
N LYS A 22 -33.92 9.48 -1.56
CA LYS A 22 -34.27 10.77 -2.18
C LYS A 22 -33.12 11.24 -3.03
N SER A 23 -33.43 11.78 -4.21
CA SER A 23 -32.42 12.36 -5.09
C SER A 23 -32.96 13.47 -5.98
N SER A 24 -32.17 14.52 -6.15
CA SER A 24 -32.45 15.66 -7.01
C SER A 24 -31.20 16.13 -7.74
N GLU A 25 -31.39 16.81 -8.87
CA GLU A 25 -30.33 17.43 -9.65
C GLU A 25 -30.78 18.84 -10.06
N ASP A 26 -29.91 19.81 -9.88
CA ASP A 26 -30.06 21.18 -10.37
C ASP A 26 -28.81 21.61 -11.15
N THR A 27 -28.72 22.90 -11.50
CA THR A 27 -27.58 23.44 -12.28
C THR A 27 -26.27 23.43 -11.51
N SER A 28 -26.33 23.38 -10.17
CA SER A 28 -25.18 23.49 -9.27
C SER A 28 -24.76 22.17 -8.65
N ALA A 29 -25.68 21.21 -8.47
CA ALA A 29 -25.41 20.02 -7.68
C ALA A 29 -26.32 18.82 -8.01
N ILE A 30 -25.86 17.64 -7.57
CA ILE A 30 -26.68 16.43 -7.39
C ILE A 30 -26.75 16.13 -5.89
N ASN A 31 -27.96 16.01 -5.35
CA ASN A 31 -28.20 15.70 -3.93
C ASN A 31 -28.80 14.30 -3.82
N ILE A 32 -28.26 13.48 -2.92
CA ILE A 32 -28.72 12.10 -2.68
C ILE A 32 -28.77 11.86 -1.17
N SER A 33 -29.85 11.28 -0.65
CA SER A 33 -29.97 10.93 0.76
C SER A 33 -30.90 9.75 1.02
N ASN A 34 -30.67 9.04 2.11
CA ASN A 34 -31.67 8.20 2.77
C ASN A 34 -31.98 8.76 4.17
N ASP A 35 -32.59 7.97 5.05
CA ASP A 35 -32.97 8.41 6.39
C ASP A 35 -31.80 8.77 7.32
N ARG A 36 -30.58 8.30 7.00
CA ARG A 36 -29.39 8.48 7.86
C ARG A 36 -28.26 9.24 7.19
N LEU A 37 -27.94 8.89 5.95
CA LEU A 37 -26.83 9.49 5.20
C LEU A 37 -27.37 10.40 4.11
N SER A 38 -26.76 11.59 4.00
CA SER A 38 -27.00 12.53 2.90
C SER A 38 -25.68 13.04 2.34
N PHE A 39 -25.60 13.19 1.03
CA PHE A 39 -24.45 13.78 0.37
C PHE A 39 -24.84 14.64 -0.85
N THR A 40 -23.99 15.62 -1.15
CA THR A 40 -24.17 16.53 -2.30
C THR A 40 -22.91 16.55 -3.15
N VAL A 41 -23.00 16.15 -4.42
CA VAL A 41 -21.92 16.35 -5.40
C VAL A 41 -22.08 17.74 -6.01
N ALA A 42 -21.11 18.62 -5.77
CA ALA A 42 -21.10 19.95 -6.35
C ALA A 42 -20.52 19.93 -7.77
N LYS A 43 -21.28 20.42 -8.75
CA LYS A 43 -20.88 20.39 -10.16
C LYS A 43 -19.69 21.30 -10.49
N LYS A 44 -19.49 22.35 -9.70
CA LYS A 44 -18.36 23.28 -9.87
C LYS A 44 -17.02 22.65 -9.49
N SER A 45 -17.00 21.79 -8.48
CA SER A 45 -15.77 21.22 -7.92
C SER A 45 -15.56 19.75 -8.27
N GLY A 46 -16.60 19.02 -8.73
CA GLY A 46 -16.51 17.57 -8.96
C GLY A 46 -16.31 16.78 -7.68
N SER A 47 -16.69 17.35 -6.54
CA SER A 47 -16.48 16.76 -5.22
C SER A 47 -17.79 16.63 -4.45
N VAL A 48 -17.83 15.65 -3.55
CA VAL A 48 -18.84 15.63 -2.48
C VAL A 48 -18.55 16.82 -1.55
N SER A 49 -19.44 17.81 -1.58
CA SER A 49 -19.29 19.10 -0.89
C SER A 49 -20.07 19.18 0.42
N LYS A 50 -21.05 18.29 0.59
CA LYS A 50 -21.80 18.10 1.83
C LYS A 50 -21.90 16.60 2.08
N LEU A 51 -21.70 16.21 3.33
CA LEU A 51 -21.86 14.84 3.79
C LEU A 51 -22.31 14.88 5.24
N SER A 52 -23.46 14.27 5.54
CA SER A 52 -24.01 14.25 6.88
C SER A 52 -24.55 12.87 7.23
N LEU A 53 -24.20 12.39 8.43
CA LEU A 53 -24.71 11.17 9.04
C LEU A 53 -25.51 11.54 10.29
N ASP A 54 -26.79 11.19 10.33
CA ASP A 54 -27.73 11.51 11.42
C ASP A 54 -27.72 13.00 11.82
N GLY A 55 -27.62 13.87 10.81
CA GLY A 55 -27.56 15.32 11.01
C GLY A 55 -26.18 15.88 11.36
N GLN A 56 -25.17 15.04 11.64
CA GLN A 56 -23.81 15.50 11.88
C GLN A 56 -23.06 15.74 10.55
N ASN A 57 -22.62 16.98 10.33
CA ASN A 57 -21.70 17.31 9.24
C ASN A 57 -20.34 16.62 9.46
N LEU A 58 -19.93 15.78 8.50
CA LEU A 58 -18.69 15.00 8.55
C LEU A 58 -17.50 15.69 7.84
N LEU A 59 -17.76 16.68 6.99
CA LEU A 59 -16.73 17.37 6.22
C LEU A 59 -16.24 18.67 6.86
N GLY A 60 -17.04 19.25 7.76
CA GLY A 60 -16.82 20.62 8.23
C GLY A 60 -16.89 21.59 7.05
N SER A 61 -15.77 22.27 6.77
CA SER A 61 -15.58 23.13 5.59
C SER A 61 -14.79 22.47 4.45
N GLY A 62 -14.46 21.17 4.58
CA GLY A 62 -13.72 20.40 3.58
C GLY A 62 -14.60 19.77 2.49
N GLY A 63 -14.08 18.73 1.84
CA GLY A 63 -14.78 18.02 0.76
C GLY A 63 -14.29 16.58 0.55
N GLY A 64 -15.16 15.74 -0.02
CA GLY A 64 -14.84 14.39 -0.48
C GLY A 64 -15.85 13.32 -0.05
N PRO A 65 -15.78 12.11 -0.62
CA PRO A 65 -14.73 11.65 -1.53
C PRO A 65 -14.77 12.32 -2.92
N TYR A 66 -13.61 12.67 -3.47
CA TYR A 66 -13.43 13.20 -4.83
C TYR A 66 -12.17 12.61 -5.48
N LEU A 67 -12.06 12.70 -6.80
CA LEU A 67 -10.92 12.20 -7.57
C LEU A 67 -9.90 13.31 -7.82
N ASP A 68 -8.61 13.00 -7.80
CA ASP A 68 -7.59 13.81 -8.47
C ASP A 68 -6.51 12.91 -9.09
N CYS A 69 -5.64 13.50 -9.90
CA CYS A 69 -4.46 12.83 -10.44
C CYS A 69 -3.24 13.76 -10.47
N HIS A 70 -2.05 13.17 -10.48
CA HIS A 70 -0.84 13.80 -11.01
C HIS A 70 -0.55 13.17 -12.39
N CYS A 71 -1.24 13.67 -13.42
CA CYS A 71 -1.29 13.00 -14.73
C CYS A 71 -1.40 13.99 -15.91
N VAL A 72 -1.07 15.26 -15.70
CA VAL A 72 -1.07 16.32 -16.71
C VAL A 72 0.22 17.14 -16.62
N ASP A 73 0.56 17.89 -17.67
CA ASP A 73 1.79 18.68 -17.73
C ASP A 73 1.90 19.73 -16.61
N ASP A 74 0.76 20.26 -16.16
CA ASP A 74 0.65 21.20 -15.04
C ASP A 74 0.78 20.52 -13.64
N GLY A 75 1.06 19.21 -13.62
CA GLY A 75 1.14 18.36 -12.43
C GLY A 75 -0.23 17.82 -12.01
N PHE A 76 -0.83 18.43 -10.98
CA PHE A 76 -2.08 17.95 -10.38
C PHE A 76 -3.33 18.44 -11.14
N TRP A 77 -4.29 17.54 -11.31
CA TRP A 77 -5.61 17.85 -11.85
C TRP A 77 -6.72 17.25 -10.98
N THR A 78 -7.63 18.11 -10.52
CA THR A 78 -8.90 17.71 -9.88
C THR A 78 -10.05 17.96 -10.87
N PRO A 79 -10.71 16.93 -11.41
CA PRO A 79 -11.81 17.08 -12.34
C PRO A 79 -13.08 17.63 -11.66
N GLY A 80 -13.88 18.42 -12.40
CA GLY A 80 -15.17 18.90 -11.90
C GLY A 80 -15.71 20.12 -12.64
N ASN A 81 -14.93 21.19 -12.70
CA ASN A 81 -15.34 22.41 -13.40
C ASN A 81 -15.41 22.17 -14.91
N GLY A 82 -16.59 22.37 -15.52
CA GLY A 82 -16.82 22.06 -16.94
C GLY A 82 -17.07 20.57 -17.23
N ALA A 83 -17.16 19.74 -16.20
CA ALA A 83 -17.48 18.32 -16.34
C ALA A 83 -18.96 18.08 -16.69
N THR A 84 -19.24 16.94 -17.28
CA THR A 84 -20.60 16.41 -17.45
C THR A 84 -21.00 15.64 -16.21
N TYR A 85 -22.26 15.78 -15.80
CA TYR A 85 -22.82 15.05 -14.65
C TYR A 85 -24.07 14.28 -15.04
N LYS A 86 -24.33 13.19 -14.33
CA LYS A 86 -25.55 12.40 -14.50
C LYS A 86 -26.04 11.86 -13.16
N LEU A 87 -27.32 12.07 -12.86
CA LEU A 87 -28.03 11.37 -11.77
C LEU A 87 -28.57 10.02 -12.26
N PHE A 88 -28.32 8.97 -11.48
CA PHE A 88 -28.88 7.63 -11.64
C PHE A 88 -29.89 7.35 -10.55
N LYS A 89 -30.91 6.57 -10.89
CA LYS A 89 -31.91 6.01 -9.96
C LYS A 89 -32.22 4.59 -10.39
N GLY A 90 -32.47 3.72 -9.43
CA GLY A 90 -32.91 2.37 -9.72
C GLY A 90 -33.21 1.58 -8.46
N THR A 91 -33.49 0.30 -8.68
CA THR A 91 -33.66 -0.71 -7.64
C THR A 91 -32.75 -1.88 -8.02
N ASP A 92 -32.05 -2.43 -7.04
CA ASP A 92 -31.14 -3.55 -7.27
C ASP A 92 -31.83 -4.91 -7.28
N GLY A 93 -31.08 -5.96 -7.58
CA GLY A 93 -31.56 -7.35 -7.58
C GLY A 93 -32.04 -7.88 -6.21
N ALA A 94 -31.85 -7.12 -5.14
CA ALA A 94 -32.36 -7.41 -3.79
C ALA A 94 -33.51 -6.46 -3.39
N GLU A 95 -34.16 -5.83 -4.38
CA GLU A 95 -35.30 -4.92 -4.22
C GLU A 95 -35.00 -3.66 -3.38
N LYS A 96 -33.72 -3.30 -3.21
CA LYS A 96 -33.34 -2.06 -2.54
C LYS A 96 -33.18 -0.92 -3.54
N ALA A 97 -33.81 0.21 -3.25
CA ALA A 97 -33.63 1.41 -4.04
C ALA A 97 -32.18 1.92 -3.94
N TYR A 98 -31.69 2.52 -5.01
CA TYR A 98 -30.40 3.21 -5.02
C TYR A 98 -30.47 4.48 -5.87
N ALA A 99 -29.57 5.40 -5.59
CA ALA A 99 -29.32 6.58 -6.39
C ALA A 99 -27.81 6.79 -6.50
N GLY A 100 -27.38 7.35 -7.62
CA GLY A 100 -25.96 7.61 -7.83
C GLY A 100 -25.71 8.85 -8.67
N ALA A 101 -24.48 9.33 -8.62
CA ALA A 101 -24.00 10.44 -9.43
C ALA A 101 -22.78 9.98 -10.23
N MET A 102 -22.66 10.45 -11.46
CA MET A 102 -21.43 10.39 -12.25
C MET A 102 -20.95 11.80 -12.55
N MET A 103 -19.63 11.98 -12.51
CA MET A 103 -18.90 13.13 -13.07
C MET A 103 -17.95 12.60 -14.15
N SER A 104 -17.88 13.26 -15.30
CA SER A 104 -16.96 12.94 -16.41
C SER A 104 -16.35 14.22 -16.97
N HIS A 105 -15.01 14.31 -16.96
CA HIS A 105 -14.29 15.51 -17.39
C HIS A 105 -13.15 15.15 -18.34
N ASP A 106 -13.15 15.74 -19.53
CA ASP A 106 -12.02 15.71 -20.47
C ASP A 106 -11.11 16.91 -20.21
N TYR A 107 -9.87 16.66 -19.78
CA TYR A 107 -8.93 17.72 -19.46
C TYR A 107 -8.61 18.56 -20.69
N LYS A 108 -9.15 19.79 -20.75
CA LYS A 108 -8.91 20.76 -21.83
C LYS A 108 -9.12 20.15 -23.24
N ASN A 109 -10.02 19.18 -23.39
CA ASN A 109 -10.26 18.42 -24.63
C ASN A 109 -8.99 17.73 -25.18
N THR A 110 -8.12 17.25 -24.30
CA THR A 110 -6.88 16.54 -24.70
C THR A 110 -7.11 15.06 -24.99
N GLY A 111 -8.29 14.55 -24.65
CA GLY A 111 -8.63 13.13 -24.71
C GLY A 111 -8.31 12.38 -23.41
N LYS A 112 -7.72 13.04 -22.41
CA LYS A 112 -7.55 12.51 -21.04
C LYS A 112 -8.85 12.73 -20.26
N VAL A 113 -9.60 11.65 -20.03
CA VAL A 113 -10.89 11.70 -19.34
C VAL A 113 -10.78 11.04 -17.97
N LEU A 114 -11.23 11.74 -16.94
CA LEU A 114 -11.47 11.19 -15.62
C LEU A 114 -12.96 11.14 -15.35
N GLU A 115 -13.44 9.99 -14.89
CA GLU A 115 -14.80 9.81 -14.43
C GLU A 115 -14.82 9.33 -12.98
N GLN A 116 -15.80 9.79 -12.22
CA GLN A 116 -16.02 9.41 -10.83
C GLN A 116 -17.49 9.07 -10.63
N TYR A 117 -17.75 7.98 -9.93
CA TYR A 117 -19.08 7.48 -9.65
C TYR A 117 -19.28 7.37 -8.14
N TRP A 118 -20.45 7.79 -7.66
CA TRP A 118 -20.87 7.63 -6.26
C TRP A 118 -22.27 7.03 -6.25
N PHE A 119 -22.48 5.95 -5.51
CA PHE A 119 -23.80 5.37 -5.29
C PHE A 119 -24.09 5.25 -3.80
N LEU A 120 -25.32 5.60 -3.42
CA LEU A 120 -25.90 5.28 -2.14
C LEU A 120 -27.02 4.27 -2.36
N ARG A 121 -26.95 3.17 -1.61
CA ARG A 121 -27.99 2.15 -1.54
C ARG A 121 -28.83 2.37 -0.29
N ASP A 122 -30.14 2.16 -0.40
CA ASP A 122 -31.05 2.50 0.69
C ASP A 122 -30.77 1.69 1.98
N GLY A 123 -30.90 2.36 3.12
CA GLY A 123 -30.54 1.84 4.44
C GLY A 123 -29.05 1.78 4.76
N GLU A 124 -28.15 2.03 3.81
CA GLU A 124 -26.71 2.04 4.07
C GLU A 124 -26.20 3.41 4.56
N THR A 125 -25.07 3.39 5.26
CA THR A 125 -24.37 4.60 5.73
C THR A 125 -22.99 4.74 5.09
N GLY A 126 -22.86 4.31 3.84
CA GLY A 126 -21.64 4.47 3.06
C GLY A 126 -21.90 4.72 1.59
N LEU A 127 -20.83 5.11 0.89
CA LEU A 127 -20.84 5.41 -0.54
C LEU A 127 -20.04 4.34 -1.28
N HIS A 128 -20.67 3.71 -2.28
CA HIS A 128 -19.96 2.89 -3.26
C HIS A 128 -19.35 3.79 -4.33
N VAL A 129 -18.05 3.63 -4.55
CA VAL A 129 -17.25 4.55 -5.33
C VAL A 129 -16.46 3.82 -6.40
N PHE A 130 -16.41 4.41 -7.60
CA PHE A 130 -15.62 3.94 -8.73
C PHE A 130 -14.93 5.13 -9.40
N SER A 131 -13.75 4.89 -9.97
CA SER A 131 -13.02 5.89 -10.77
C SER A 131 -12.69 5.29 -12.12
N ARG A 132 -12.82 6.04 -13.21
CA ARG A 132 -12.42 5.59 -14.54
C ARG A 132 -11.46 6.58 -15.17
N VAL A 133 -10.44 6.06 -15.82
CA VAL A 133 -9.47 6.84 -16.60
C VAL A 133 -9.55 6.38 -18.04
N LYS A 134 -9.63 7.33 -18.96
CA LYS A 134 -9.55 7.07 -20.40
C LYS A 134 -8.53 7.98 -21.05
N TYR A 135 -7.87 7.47 -22.08
CA TYR A 135 -7.08 8.28 -22.98
C TYR A 135 -7.36 7.91 -24.43
N ASN A 136 -7.82 8.87 -25.23
CA ASN A 136 -8.03 8.67 -26.67
C ASN A 136 -7.61 9.93 -27.42
N ASN A 137 -6.47 9.84 -28.09
CA ASN A 137 -5.93 10.88 -28.95
C ASN A 137 -5.03 10.25 -30.01
N SER A 138 -5.54 10.04 -31.21
CA SER A 138 -4.76 9.43 -32.30
C SER A 138 -3.63 10.32 -32.81
N LYS A 139 -3.68 11.65 -32.57
CA LYS A 139 -2.64 12.60 -32.95
C LYS A 139 -1.48 12.64 -31.95
N THR A 140 -1.75 12.32 -30.70
CA THR A 140 -0.77 12.22 -29.63
C THR A 140 -0.93 10.84 -28.99
N PRO A 141 -0.28 9.79 -29.52
CA PRO A 141 -0.56 8.42 -29.09
C PRO A 141 -0.18 8.10 -27.64
N SER A 142 0.71 8.89 -27.04
CA SER A 142 1.07 8.80 -25.63
C SER A 142 0.59 10.03 -24.86
N GLY A 143 -0.17 9.77 -23.81
CA GLY A 143 -0.64 10.75 -22.84
C GLY A 143 0.32 10.96 -21.68
N GLY A 144 1.44 10.23 -21.66
CA GLY A 144 2.35 10.14 -20.52
C GLY A 144 1.85 9.19 -19.43
N ASP A 145 2.63 9.08 -18.36
CA ASP A 145 2.32 8.22 -17.23
C ASP A 145 1.11 8.68 -16.44
N LEU A 146 0.30 7.71 -15.97
CA LEU A 146 -0.71 7.94 -14.94
C LEU A 146 -0.02 8.06 -13.57
N GLY A 147 0.78 9.11 -13.38
CA GLY A 147 1.76 9.25 -12.29
C GLY A 147 1.19 9.05 -10.88
N GLU A 148 0.11 9.74 -10.54
CA GLU A 148 -0.71 9.42 -9.37
C GLU A 148 -2.19 9.48 -9.74
N LEU A 149 -3.00 8.55 -9.24
CA LEU A 149 -4.46 8.60 -9.28
C LEU A 149 -5.00 8.26 -7.91
N ARG A 150 -5.78 9.16 -7.31
CA ARG A 150 -6.25 8.97 -5.94
C ARG A 150 -7.65 9.51 -5.72
N GLN A 151 -8.41 8.82 -4.86
CA GLN A 151 -9.63 9.37 -4.27
C GLN A 151 -9.30 9.97 -2.91
N LEU A 152 -9.89 11.11 -2.58
CA LEU A 152 -9.60 11.85 -1.36
C LEU A 152 -10.89 12.20 -0.63
N PHE A 153 -10.97 11.78 0.63
CA PHE A 153 -11.88 12.38 1.61
C PHE A 153 -11.07 13.35 2.48
N ARG A 154 -11.26 14.65 2.26
CA ARG A 154 -10.45 15.74 2.82
C ARG A 154 -11.31 16.68 3.67
N PRO A 155 -11.68 16.27 4.89
CA PRO A 155 -12.42 17.11 5.81
C PRO A 155 -11.53 18.26 6.31
N SER A 156 -12.15 19.35 6.78
CA SER A 156 -11.45 20.49 7.41
C SER A 156 -12.36 21.15 8.41
N ASN A 157 -11.84 21.67 9.52
CA ASN A 157 -12.65 22.23 10.62
C ASN A 157 -13.81 21.30 11.01
N SER A 158 -13.50 20.02 11.22
CA SER A 158 -14.46 18.90 11.25
C SER A 158 -14.43 18.16 12.60
N VAL A 159 -15.28 17.13 12.71
CA VAL A 159 -15.43 16.31 13.93
C VAL A 159 -14.25 15.38 14.23
N TRP A 160 -13.34 15.20 13.27
CA TRP A 160 -12.27 14.22 13.39
C TRP A 160 -11.20 14.67 14.39
N THR A 161 -10.67 13.68 15.10
CA THR A 161 -9.71 13.85 16.21
C THR A 161 -8.54 12.89 16.12
N HIS A 162 -8.69 11.78 15.41
CA HIS A 162 -7.67 10.73 15.31
C HIS A 162 -7.60 10.16 13.88
N LEU A 163 -6.43 9.62 13.59
CA LEU A 163 -6.06 8.87 12.39
C LEU A 163 -5.97 7.38 12.71
N SER A 164 -6.31 6.50 11.78
CA SER A 164 -6.08 5.06 11.90
C SER A 164 -5.82 4.43 10.53
N SER A 165 -4.60 3.96 10.31
CA SER A 165 -4.24 3.19 9.11
C SER A 165 -4.41 1.69 9.34
N SER A 166 -4.00 1.18 10.50
CA SER A 166 -4.12 -0.22 10.91
C SER A 166 -4.56 -0.33 12.38
N ASP A 167 -4.72 -1.57 12.88
CA ASP A 167 -4.95 -1.82 14.31
C ASP A 167 -3.72 -1.45 15.16
N GLU A 168 -2.53 -1.51 14.57
CA GLU A 168 -1.27 -1.13 15.20
C GLU A 168 -0.99 0.37 15.08
N MET A 169 -1.31 0.98 13.93
CA MET A 169 -0.97 2.37 13.64
C MET A 169 -2.21 3.27 13.63
N TYR A 170 -2.41 3.97 14.75
CA TYR A 170 -3.39 5.03 14.94
C TYR A 170 -2.79 6.13 15.83
N SER A 171 -3.35 7.34 15.78
CA SER A 171 -2.82 8.47 16.54
C SER A 171 -3.84 9.62 16.63
N PRO A 172 -3.78 10.49 17.65
CA PRO A 172 -4.41 11.81 17.58
C PRO A 172 -3.99 12.56 16.30
N LEU A 173 -4.86 13.42 15.77
CA LEU A 173 -4.51 14.31 14.67
C LEU A 173 -3.38 15.27 15.12
N PRO A 174 -2.29 15.40 14.34
CA PRO A 174 -1.19 16.32 14.67
C PRO A 174 -1.58 17.78 14.37
N ASP A 175 -1.02 18.72 15.13
CA ASP A 175 -0.98 20.14 14.74
C ASP A 175 0.33 20.49 14.03
N THR A 176 0.29 20.61 12.70
CA THR A 176 1.44 21.02 11.87
C THR A 176 1.50 22.53 11.61
N SER A 177 0.59 23.32 12.17
CA SER A 177 0.47 24.75 11.88
C SER A 177 1.74 25.49 12.32
N GLY A 178 2.46 26.10 11.37
CA GLY A 178 3.71 26.81 11.65
C GLY A 178 4.90 25.91 12.00
N ALA A 179 4.76 24.59 11.87
CA ALA A 179 5.85 23.64 12.13
C ALA A 179 6.93 23.71 11.05
N PRO A 180 8.23 23.60 11.39
CA PRO A 180 9.29 23.51 10.39
C PRO A 180 9.18 22.25 9.54
N THR A 181 9.22 22.39 8.22
CA THR A 181 9.39 21.26 7.29
C THR A 181 10.83 20.74 7.38
N VAL A 182 10.98 19.45 7.68
CA VAL A 182 12.30 18.79 7.86
C VAL A 182 12.66 17.83 6.74
N GLN A 183 11.64 17.36 6.01
CA GLN A 183 11.70 16.54 4.82
C GLN A 183 10.40 16.77 4.03
N ASP A 184 10.36 16.40 2.75
CA ASP A 184 9.13 16.30 1.96
C ASP A 184 7.98 15.67 2.78
N ALA A 185 6.86 16.40 2.85
CA ALA A 185 5.68 16.06 3.64
C ALA A 185 5.94 15.61 5.11
N THR A 186 6.97 16.19 5.75
CA THR A 186 7.40 15.84 7.09
C THR A 186 7.77 17.07 7.91
N TRP A 187 7.27 17.16 9.14
CA TRP A 187 7.39 18.34 10.00
C TRP A 187 7.90 17.97 11.39
N TYR A 188 8.69 18.85 12.00
CA TYR A 188 9.00 18.81 13.43
C TYR A 188 7.87 19.47 14.22
N VAL A 189 7.21 18.70 15.09
CA VAL A 189 6.05 19.14 15.89
C VAL A 189 6.28 19.04 17.39
N GLY A 190 7.49 18.65 17.84
CA GLY A 190 7.82 18.45 19.26
C GLY A 190 7.50 19.64 20.18
N ASP A 191 7.56 20.87 19.64
CA ASP A 191 7.26 22.09 20.40
C ASP A 191 5.76 22.24 20.74
N LYS A 192 4.87 21.55 20.01
CA LYS A 192 3.41 21.60 20.23
C LYS A 192 2.99 20.95 21.55
N LYS A 193 3.69 19.89 21.97
CA LYS A 193 3.42 19.12 23.21
C LYS A 193 1.95 18.68 23.36
N ASP A 194 1.27 18.49 22.24
CA ASP A 194 -0.12 18.04 22.18
C ASP A 194 -0.23 16.52 22.40
N GLN A 195 -1.43 15.96 22.22
CA GLN A 195 -1.63 14.52 22.38
C GLN A 195 -0.89 13.70 21.32
N TYR A 196 -0.74 14.21 20.09
CA TYR A 196 0.06 13.54 19.07
C TYR A 196 1.53 13.43 19.52
N VAL A 197 2.13 14.52 19.97
CA VAL A 197 3.54 14.56 20.42
C VAL A 197 3.79 13.62 21.61
N LYS A 198 2.85 13.61 22.57
CA LYS A 198 2.94 12.76 23.76
C LYS A 198 2.80 11.28 23.43
N GLN A 199 1.91 10.95 22.51
CA GLN A 199 1.49 9.58 22.28
C GLN A 199 2.23 8.91 21.11
N THR A 200 2.71 9.67 20.14
CA THR A 200 3.17 9.13 18.85
C THR A 200 4.59 9.54 18.49
N SER A 201 4.91 10.82 18.32
CA SER A 201 6.23 11.24 17.82
C SER A 201 6.43 12.76 17.90
N ASP A 202 7.68 13.22 18.01
CA ASP A 202 8.04 14.64 17.89
C ASP A 202 8.08 15.11 16.43
N TYR A 203 7.93 14.19 15.48
CA TYR A 203 7.88 14.43 14.05
C TYR A 203 6.60 13.84 13.48
N PHE A 204 5.95 14.56 12.58
CA PHE A 204 4.83 14.04 11.81
C PHE A 204 5.22 13.93 10.34
N THR A 205 4.97 12.75 9.77
CA THR A 205 5.07 12.53 8.33
C THR A 205 3.85 11.77 7.87
N LYS A 206 3.28 12.13 6.72
CA LYS A 206 2.16 11.37 6.15
C LYS A 206 2.52 9.90 5.89
N TYR A 207 3.80 9.63 5.64
CA TYR A 207 4.31 8.30 5.29
C TYR A 207 4.21 7.26 6.42
N MET A 208 4.15 7.70 7.68
CA MET A 208 4.08 6.79 8.84
C MET A 208 2.75 6.01 8.89
N PHE A 209 1.74 6.49 8.17
CA PHE A 209 0.43 5.86 7.99
C PHE A 209 0.31 5.15 6.64
N SER A 210 1.41 4.77 6.00
CA SER A 210 1.36 3.87 4.86
C SER A 210 1.09 2.42 5.31
N GLU A 211 0.41 1.63 4.48
CA GLU A 211 0.14 0.21 4.73
C GLU A 211 0.30 -0.60 3.45
N THR A 212 0.68 -1.89 3.58
CA THR A 212 0.79 -2.82 2.45
C THR A 212 -0.57 -3.33 2.01
N TRP A 213 -0.74 -3.54 0.71
CA TRP A 213 -2.00 -3.94 0.11
C TRP A 213 -2.45 -5.34 0.46
N ARG A 214 -1.52 -6.25 0.76
CA ARG A 214 -1.80 -7.64 1.14
C ARG A 214 -2.94 -7.73 2.15
N ASP A 215 -2.77 -7.04 3.29
CA ASP A 215 -3.61 -7.20 4.47
C ASP A 215 -4.48 -5.96 4.76
N GLN A 216 -4.30 -4.85 4.01
CA GLN A 216 -5.02 -3.61 4.26
C GLN A 216 -6.49 -3.71 3.88
N LEU A 217 -7.38 -3.71 4.86
CA LEU A 217 -8.83 -3.80 4.64
C LEU A 217 -9.58 -2.49 4.96
N VAL A 218 -9.14 -1.78 6.00
CA VAL A 218 -9.84 -0.62 6.56
C VAL A 218 -8.84 0.44 7.02
N HIS A 219 -9.08 1.71 6.67
CA HIS A 219 -8.41 2.86 7.28
C HIS A 219 -9.29 4.10 7.25
N GLY A 220 -8.95 5.07 8.07
CA GLY A 220 -9.56 6.39 7.98
C GLY A 220 -9.45 7.17 9.29
N MET A 221 -10.55 7.80 9.68
CA MET A 221 -10.59 8.78 10.75
C MET A 221 -11.63 8.47 11.81
N TYR A 222 -11.34 8.94 13.01
CA TYR A 222 -12.22 8.80 14.17
C TYR A 222 -12.43 10.16 14.88
N GLY A 223 -13.68 10.43 15.24
CA GLY A 223 -14.11 11.55 16.07
C GLY A 223 -14.55 11.02 17.43
N ASP A 224 -13.91 11.45 18.51
CA ASP A 224 -14.19 11.00 19.88
C ASP A 224 -15.44 11.60 20.53
N GLY A 225 -16.17 12.42 19.76
CA GLY A 225 -17.37 13.13 20.21
C GLY A 225 -17.10 14.51 20.79
N SER A 226 -15.85 14.90 21.09
CA SER A 226 -15.50 16.21 21.64
C SER A 226 -15.87 17.39 20.73
N LYS A 227 -15.97 17.14 19.42
CA LYS A 227 -16.32 18.12 18.39
C LYS A 227 -17.69 17.87 17.73
N SER A 228 -18.42 16.86 18.19
CA SER A 228 -19.75 16.53 17.67
C SER A 228 -20.85 17.30 18.41
N SER A 229 -22.01 17.49 17.78
CA SER A 229 -23.12 18.26 18.36
C SER A 229 -23.77 17.60 19.57
N ASP A 230 -23.78 16.27 19.64
CA ASP A 230 -24.46 15.48 20.69
C ASP A 230 -23.49 14.65 21.56
N GLY A 231 -22.17 14.80 21.35
CA GLY A 231 -21.14 14.05 22.06
C GLY A 231 -20.93 12.62 21.55
N SER A 232 -21.58 12.22 20.45
CA SER A 232 -21.42 10.90 19.84
C SER A 232 -20.07 10.74 19.17
N ALA A 233 -19.54 9.52 19.19
CA ALA A 233 -18.36 9.18 18.41
C ALA A 233 -18.72 8.91 16.95
N PHE A 234 -17.81 9.21 16.03
CA PHE A 234 -18.00 8.99 14.59
C PHE A 234 -16.77 8.31 13.98
N GLY A 235 -17.00 7.51 12.95
CA GLY A 235 -15.95 6.93 12.12
C GLY A 235 -16.18 7.22 10.64
N SER A 236 -15.09 7.44 9.91
CA SER A 236 -15.05 7.55 8.45
C SER A 236 -13.98 6.61 7.94
N TRP A 237 -14.39 5.56 7.22
CA TRP A 237 -13.53 4.45 6.87
C TRP A 237 -13.57 4.20 5.37
N LEU A 238 -12.40 4.14 4.71
CA LEU A 238 -12.30 3.49 3.42
C LEU A 238 -12.18 1.98 3.66
N LEU A 239 -13.08 1.22 3.04
CA LEU A 239 -12.99 -0.23 2.97
C LEU A 239 -12.41 -0.64 1.62
N MET A 240 -11.39 -1.50 1.66
CA MET A 240 -10.69 -2.03 0.49
C MET A 240 -10.84 -3.56 0.39
N PRO A 241 -12.08 -4.09 0.26
CA PRO A 241 -12.32 -5.53 0.19
C PRO A 241 -11.81 -6.16 -1.10
N ASN A 242 -11.52 -5.34 -2.11
CA ASN A 242 -11.04 -5.75 -3.41
C ASN A 242 -9.95 -4.79 -3.89
N LYS A 243 -8.88 -5.35 -4.45
CA LYS A 243 -7.76 -4.60 -5.04
C LYS A 243 -7.46 -5.04 -6.47
N GLU A 244 -8.42 -5.68 -7.14
CA GLU A 244 -8.24 -6.28 -8.47
C GLU A 244 -7.79 -5.29 -9.54
N SER A 245 -8.26 -4.05 -9.43
CA SER A 245 -8.01 -2.99 -10.39
C SER A 245 -6.76 -2.17 -10.06
N TYR A 246 -6.08 -2.45 -8.95
CA TYR A 246 -4.83 -1.80 -8.56
C TYR A 246 -3.67 -2.47 -9.30
N PHE A 247 -2.46 -1.93 -9.13
CA PHE A 247 -1.23 -2.49 -9.68
C PHE A 247 -0.27 -2.90 -8.56
N ASN A 248 0.82 -3.54 -8.97
CA ASN A 248 2.06 -3.79 -8.21
C ASN A 248 1.95 -4.82 -7.08
N GLY A 249 0.82 -5.53 -7.00
CA GLY A 249 0.64 -6.71 -6.16
C GLY A 249 0.52 -6.44 -4.66
N PRO A 250 0.60 -7.50 -3.85
CA PRO A 250 0.31 -7.45 -2.41
C PRO A 250 1.39 -6.75 -1.58
N THR A 251 2.63 -6.67 -2.05
CA THR A 251 3.73 -6.01 -1.33
C THR A 251 3.75 -4.50 -1.53
N HIS A 252 3.07 -3.99 -2.57
CA HIS A 252 2.90 -2.56 -2.76
C HIS A 252 2.23 -1.95 -1.52
N SER A 253 2.75 -0.80 -1.08
CA SER A 253 2.23 -0.04 0.03
C SER A 253 2.10 1.42 -0.34
N ASP A 254 1.12 2.09 0.23
CA ASP A 254 0.87 3.51 -0.02
C ASP A 254 0.22 4.19 1.18
N LEU A 255 0.13 5.52 1.11
CA LEU A 255 -0.50 6.41 2.05
C LEU A 255 -1.98 6.05 2.24
N THR A 256 -2.39 5.94 3.50
CA THR A 256 -3.78 5.65 3.84
C THR A 256 -4.49 6.84 4.48
N VAL A 257 -3.87 7.50 5.47
CA VAL A 257 -4.49 8.61 6.18
C VAL A 257 -3.49 9.59 6.82
N ASP A 258 -3.72 10.90 6.71
CA ASP A 258 -2.85 11.93 7.33
C ASP A 258 -3.59 13.19 7.83
N GLY A 259 -4.91 13.21 7.74
CA GLY A 259 -5.67 14.48 7.63
C GLY A 259 -6.62 14.43 6.43
N ILE A 260 -6.25 13.59 5.46
CA ILE A 260 -7.06 13.11 4.35
C ILE A 260 -7.19 11.59 4.49
N VAL A 261 -8.36 11.01 4.21
CA VAL A 261 -8.48 9.55 3.97
C VAL A 261 -8.25 9.30 2.49
N TYR A 262 -7.13 8.67 2.18
CA TYR A 262 -6.67 8.42 0.82
C TYR A 262 -7.18 7.08 0.30
N ASN A 263 -7.42 7.03 -1.00
CA ASN A 263 -7.41 5.81 -1.77
C ASN A 263 -6.45 5.98 -2.94
N TYR A 264 -5.20 5.53 -2.78
CA TYR A 264 -4.22 5.56 -3.85
C TYR A 264 -4.46 4.39 -4.80
N LEU A 265 -5.05 4.69 -5.96
CA LEU A 265 -5.37 3.72 -7.01
C LEU A 265 -4.14 3.40 -7.86
N VAL A 266 -3.32 4.42 -8.09
CA VAL A 266 -2.05 4.38 -8.80
C VAL A 266 -1.11 5.36 -8.14
N SER A 267 0.13 4.95 -7.87
CA SER A 267 1.24 5.83 -7.54
C SER A 267 2.54 5.12 -7.87
N ASN A 268 3.62 5.90 -7.83
CA ASN A 268 4.98 5.38 -7.82
C ASN A 268 5.62 5.35 -6.43
N HIS A 269 4.81 5.45 -5.37
CA HIS A 269 5.34 5.34 -4.02
C HIS A 269 5.97 3.96 -3.80
N HIS A 270 7.07 3.97 -3.04
CA HIS A 270 7.78 2.75 -2.67
C HIS A 270 8.32 1.97 -3.88
N GLY A 271 8.65 2.69 -4.96
CA GLY A 271 9.36 2.21 -6.16
C GLY A 271 8.57 1.29 -7.06
N ASN A 272 7.24 1.42 -7.01
CA ASN A 272 6.38 0.65 -7.89
C ASN A 272 6.10 1.44 -9.16
N GLY A 273 5.92 0.73 -10.29
CA GLY A 273 5.66 1.38 -11.56
C GLY A 273 4.23 1.90 -11.69
N VAL A 274 4.03 2.82 -12.63
CA VAL A 274 2.72 3.35 -13.04
C VAL A 274 2.46 3.00 -14.50
N PRO A 275 1.19 2.86 -14.94
CA PRO A 275 0.89 2.57 -16.33
C PRO A 275 0.98 3.84 -17.20
N GLU A 276 1.46 3.70 -18.42
CA GLU A 276 1.40 4.75 -19.44
C GLU A 276 -0.02 4.86 -20.03
N MET A 277 -0.52 6.09 -20.17
CA MET A 277 -1.77 6.36 -20.87
C MET A 277 -1.53 6.37 -22.38
N VAL A 278 -1.65 5.22 -23.04
CA VAL A 278 -1.57 5.14 -24.52
C VAL A 278 -2.95 5.27 -25.17
N ASN A 279 -3.00 5.68 -26.44
CA ASN A 279 -4.26 5.86 -27.18
C ASN A 279 -5.12 4.58 -27.13
N GLY A 280 -6.32 4.70 -26.56
CA GLY A 280 -7.22 3.57 -26.29
C GLY A 280 -7.17 3.06 -24.84
N PHE A 281 -6.40 3.69 -23.95
CA PHE A 281 -6.45 3.41 -22.51
C PHE A 281 -7.87 3.63 -22.00
N ASP A 282 -8.42 2.64 -21.29
CA ASP A 282 -9.77 2.69 -20.73
C ASP A 282 -9.87 1.71 -19.55
N ARG A 283 -9.81 2.24 -18.32
CA ARG A 283 -9.76 1.43 -17.10
C ARG A 283 -10.65 2.00 -16.01
N THR A 284 -11.37 1.12 -15.34
CA THR A 284 -12.17 1.43 -14.15
C THR A 284 -11.55 0.79 -12.92
N PHE A 285 -11.43 1.57 -11.85
CA PHE A 285 -10.97 1.19 -10.54
C PHE A 285 -12.13 1.09 -9.57
N GLY A 286 -12.10 0.08 -8.71
CA GLY A 286 -13.13 -0.21 -7.72
C GLY A 286 -13.80 -1.57 -7.93
N PRO A 287 -14.82 -1.88 -7.13
CA PRO A 287 -15.50 -1.01 -6.17
C PRO A 287 -14.66 -0.63 -4.95
N GLN A 288 -14.83 0.60 -4.45
CA GLN A 288 -14.42 1.02 -3.11
C GLN A 288 -15.62 1.48 -2.29
N TYR A 289 -15.52 1.41 -0.97
CA TYR A 289 -16.63 1.79 -0.09
C TYR A 289 -16.18 2.73 1.02
N TYR A 290 -16.70 3.96 1.01
CA TYR A 290 -16.52 4.90 2.11
C TYR A 290 -17.64 4.71 3.11
N TYR A 291 -17.34 4.06 4.24
CA TYR A 291 -18.27 3.73 5.31
C TYR A 291 -18.23 4.75 6.44
N PHE A 292 -19.40 5.18 6.89
CA PHE A 292 -19.55 6.09 8.02
C PHE A 292 -20.40 5.44 9.11
N ASN A 293 -19.91 5.45 10.34
CA ASN A 293 -20.63 4.93 11.50
C ASN A 293 -20.66 5.92 12.66
N LYS A 294 -21.68 5.76 13.51
CA LYS A 294 -21.94 6.58 14.70
C LYS A 294 -22.00 5.66 15.92
N GLY A 295 -21.28 6.02 16.98
CA GLY A 295 -21.30 5.36 18.27
C GLY A 295 -21.82 6.30 19.36
N ALA A 296 -22.35 5.74 20.45
CA ALA A 296 -22.71 6.55 21.62
C ALA A 296 -21.47 7.23 22.22
N LYS A 297 -21.69 8.27 23.04
CA LYS A 297 -20.61 8.93 23.78
C LYS A 297 -19.74 7.91 24.51
N GLY A 298 -18.43 7.96 24.27
CA GLY A 298 -17.45 7.04 24.87
C GLY A 298 -17.21 5.74 24.10
N THR A 299 -17.87 5.51 22.96
CA THR A 299 -17.49 4.43 22.04
C THR A 299 -16.07 4.69 21.52
N SER A 300 -15.19 3.68 21.55
CA SER A 300 -13.78 3.85 21.18
C SER A 300 -13.51 3.77 19.67
N LEU A 301 -12.33 4.23 19.27
CA LEU A 301 -11.80 4.06 17.91
C LEU A 301 -11.83 2.58 17.49
N GLN A 302 -11.35 1.69 18.35
CA GLN A 302 -11.28 0.24 18.05
C GLN A 302 -12.67 -0.36 17.83
N GLN A 303 -13.70 0.11 18.55
CA GLN A 303 -15.07 -0.37 18.37
C GLN A 303 -15.64 0.05 17.01
N LEU A 304 -15.51 1.33 16.63
CA LEU A 304 -15.99 1.81 15.33
C LEU A 304 -15.18 1.24 14.15
N ARG A 305 -13.88 1.03 14.33
CA ARG A 305 -13.03 0.36 13.33
C ARG A 305 -13.40 -1.12 13.17
N SER A 306 -13.62 -1.83 14.28
CA SER A 306 -14.03 -3.24 14.25
C SER A 306 -15.38 -3.43 13.53
N ASP A 307 -16.31 -2.49 13.73
CA ASP A 307 -17.56 -2.44 12.99
C ASP A 307 -17.32 -2.26 11.47
N ALA A 308 -16.47 -1.30 11.08
CA ALA A 308 -16.07 -1.12 9.69
C ALA A 308 -15.43 -2.38 9.07
N THR A 309 -14.58 -3.09 9.82
CA THR A 309 -13.97 -4.37 9.41
C THR A 309 -15.02 -5.46 9.18
N LYS A 310 -16.13 -5.46 9.93
CA LYS A 310 -17.25 -6.38 9.68
C LYS A 310 -18.00 -5.99 8.39
N VAL A 311 -18.27 -4.71 8.20
CA VAL A 311 -18.95 -4.20 7.00
C VAL A 311 -18.13 -4.49 5.74
N ALA A 312 -16.80 -4.47 5.81
CA ALA A 312 -15.93 -4.79 4.68
C ALA A 312 -16.11 -6.24 4.16
N LYS A 313 -16.75 -7.13 4.93
CA LYS A 313 -17.06 -8.51 4.52
C LYS A 313 -18.44 -8.67 3.90
N THR A 314 -19.17 -7.58 3.70
CA THR A 314 -20.51 -7.60 3.09
C THR A 314 -20.41 -8.02 1.63
N ASP A 315 -21.28 -8.95 1.22
CA ASP A 315 -21.43 -9.31 -0.18
C ASP A 315 -22.34 -8.31 -0.90
N TRP A 316 -21.74 -7.45 -1.71
CA TRP A 316 -22.44 -6.49 -2.56
C TRP A 316 -22.55 -6.96 -4.02
N THR A 317 -22.27 -8.22 -4.32
CA THR A 317 -22.28 -8.76 -5.68
C THR A 317 -23.57 -8.43 -6.43
N SER A 318 -24.74 -8.70 -5.84
CA SER A 318 -26.03 -8.41 -6.48
C SER A 318 -26.24 -6.92 -6.79
N PHE A 319 -25.75 -6.05 -5.90
CA PHE A 319 -25.80 -4.61 -6.12
C PHE A 319 -24.86 -4.18 -7.25
N TYR A 320 -23.63 -4.69 -7.26
CA TYR A 320 -22.65 -4.40 -8.31
C TYR A 320 -23.08 -4.91 -9.69
N ASP A 321 -23.72 -6.07 -9.77
CA ASP A 321 -24.34 -6.55 -11.01
C ASP A 321 -25.44 -5.59 -11.52
N SER A 322 -26.25 -5.05 -10.60
CA SER A 322 -27.35 -4.13 -10.94
C SER A 322 -26.86 -2.79 -11.48
N ILE A 323 -25.74 -2.27 -10.94
CA ILE A 323 -25.17 -0.98 -11.35
C ILE A 323 -24.12 -1.09 -12.47
N ALA A 324 -23.72 -2.30 -12.88
CA ALA A 324 -22.72 -2.50 -13.95
C ALA A 324 -23.10 -1.83 -15.27
N GLN A 325 -24.39 -1.69 -15.57
CA GLN A 325 -24.90 -0.94 -16.72
C GLN A 325 -24.54 0.56 -16.68
N HIS A 326 -24.29 1.12 -15.50
CA HIS A 326 -23.97 2.54 -15.29
C HIS A 326 -22.47 2.81 -15.18
N VAL A 327 -21.67 1.78 -14.84
CA VAL A 327 -20.23 1.88 -14.59
C VAL A 327 -19.47 1.09 -15.65
N PRO A 328 -18.93 1.75 -16.69
CA PRO A 328 -18.20 1.07 -17.75
C PRO A 328 -17.02 0.25 -17.22
N ASN A 329 -16.73 -0.88 -17.87
CA ASN A 329 -15.71 -1.87 -17.49
C ASN A 329 -15.90 -2.55 -16.12
N LEU A 330 -16.97 -2.25 -15.37
CA LEU A 330 -17.33 -3.06 -14.20
C LEU A 330 -17.81 -4.43 -14.69
N VAL A 331 -17.09 -5.48 -14.30
CA VAL A 331 -17.40 -6.85 -14.71
C VAL A 331 -18.33 -7.49 -13.69
N SER A 332 -19.49 -7.94 -14.17
CA SER A 332 -20.50 -8.65 -13.38
C SER A 332 -20.01 -10.02 -12.89
N SER A 333 -20.68 -10.54 -11.88
CA SER A 333 -20.43 -11.86 -11.29
C SER A 333 -20.44 -12.99 -12.31
N SER A 334 -21.34 -12.92 -13.31
CA SER A 334 -21.48 -13.90 -14.39
C SER A 334 -20.26 -14.03 -15.29
N ALA A 335 -19.39 -13.01 -15.34
CA ALA A 335 -18.17 -12.99 -16.14
C ALA A 335 -16.90 -13.33 -15.32
N ARG A 336 -17.09 -13.84 -14.10
CA ARG A 336 -16.01 -14.20 -13.17
C ARG A 336 -15.97 -15.71 -12.94
N GLY A 337 -14.79 -16.22 -12.60
CA GLY A 337 -14.53 -17.60 -12.23
C GLY A 337 -13.90 -17.70 -10.85
N THR A 338 -13.49 -18.91 -10.47
CA THR A 338 -12.77 -19.17 -9.22
C THR A 338 -11.48 -19.92 -9.51
N PHE A 339 -10.40 -19.57 -8.82
CA PHE A 339 -9.18 -20.36 -8.79
C PHE A 339 -9.14 -21.18 -7.49
N LYS A 340 -8.84 -22.48 -7.61
CA LYS A 340 -8.52 -23.36 -6.49
C LYS A 340 -7.17 -24.02 -6.73
N GLY A 341 -6.27 -23.84 -5.78
CA GLY A 341 -4.93 -24.41 -5.82
C GLY A 341 -4.68 -25.32 -4.63
N THR A 342 -3.90 -26.38 -4.86
CA THR A 342 -3.22 -27.13 -3.80
C THR A 342 -1.73 -27.12 -4.09
N VAL A 343 -0.95 -26.53 -3.21
CA VAL A 343 0.50 -26.36 -3.34
C VAL A 343 1.19 -27.13 -2.23
N ALA A 344 2.01 -28.11 -2.58
CA ALA A 344 2.92 -28.71 -1.61
C ALA A 344 4.02 -27.67 -1.28
N LEU A 345 3.88 -27.04 -0.10
CA LEU A 345 4.78 -26.00 0.37
C LEU A 345 6.11 -26.58 0.88
N PRO A 346 7.24 -25.88 0.70
CA PRO A 346 8.49 -26.26 1.32
C PRO A 346 8.41 -26.24 2.85
N LYS A 347 9.23 -27.06 3.50
CA LYS A 347 9.35 -27.06 4.96
C LYS A 347 9.78 -25.68 5.47
N GLY A 348 9.07 -25.18 6.48
CA GLY A 348 9.36 -23.88 7.11
C GLY A 348 8.62 -22.69 6.49
N ALA A 349 7.82 -22.91 5.44
CA ALA A 349 6.99 -21.86 4.85
C ALA A 349 5.94 -21.35 5.86
N VAL A 350 5.88 -20.04 6.04
CA VAL A 350 4.91 -19.35 6.90
C VAL A 350 4.22 -18.26 6.09
N ARG A 351 2.94 -17.97 6.41
CA ARG A 351 2.14 -16.92 5.73
C ARG A 351 2.23 -16.98 4.19
N ALA A 352 2.16 -18.19 3.65
CA ALA A 352 2.22 -18.41 2.21
C ALA A 352 1.06 -17.70 1.49
N LEU A 353 1.36 -17.10 0.34
CA LEU A 353 0.41 -16.33 -0.46
C LEU A 353 0.47 -16.77 -1.92
N ALA A 354 -0.69 -17.03 -2.52
CA ALA A 354 -0.83 -17.24 -3.95
C ALA A 354 -1.33 -15.95 -4.62
N VAL A 355 -0.63 -15.49 -5.64
CA VAL A 355 -0.92 -14.27 -6.39
C VAL A 355 -1.20 -14.62 -7.84
N LEU A 356 -2.35 -14.19 -8.37
CA LEU A 356 -2.67 -14.18 -9.79
C LEU A 356 -2.46 -12.77 -10.32
N ALA A 357 -1.56 -12.59 -11.29
CA ALA A 357 -1.25 -11.29 -11.88
C ALA A 357 -0.97 -11.42 -13.39
N LEU A 358 -0.42 -10.36 -14.00
CA LEU A 358 -0.08 -10.30 -15.42
C LEU A 358 0.73 -11.54 -15.85
N ASN A 359 0.26 -12.23 -16.88
CA ASN A 359 0.94 -13.41 -17.42
C ASN A 359 2.34 -13.05 -17.94
N GLY A 360 3.34 -13.88 -17.63
CA GLY A 360 4.72 -13.69 -18.10
C GLY A 360 5.52 -12.60 -17.40
N SER A 361 5.01 -11.99 -16.32
CA SER A 361 5.69 -10.90 -15.58
C SER A 361 5.65 -11.14 -14.07
N ASP A 362 6.60 -10.56 -13.32
CA ASP A 362 6.51 -10.51 -11.86
C ASP A 362 5.27 -9.70 -11.44
N PHE A 363 4.64 -10.06 -10.33
CA PHE A 363 3.42 -9.40 -9.89
C PHE A 363 3.62 -7.92 -9.55
N GLN A 364 4.85 -7.51 -9.22
CA GLN A 364 5.23 -6.12 -8.93
C GLN A 364 5.23 -5.25 -10.20
N ASP A 365 5.23 -5.86 -11.38
CA ASP A 365 5.38 -5.20 -12.68
C ASP A 365 4.10 -5.25 -13.53
N ASN A 366 2.95 -5.58 -12.92
CA ASN A 366 1.71 -5.73 -13.69
C ASN A 366 1.20 -4.40 -14.28
N ASN A 367 1.76 -3.24 -13.89
CA ASN A 367 1.52 -1.93 -14.50
C ASN A 367 1.97 -1.85 -15.97
N LYS A 368 2.86 -2.76 -16.42
CA LYS A 368 3.33 -2.84 -17.81
C LYS A 368 2.20 -3.12 -18.81
N ASP A 369 1.07 -3.67 -18.35
CA ASP A 369 -0.16 -3.78 -19.12
C ASP A 369 -1.31 -3.08 -18.39
N ALA A 370 -1.82 -1.99 -18.97
CA ALA A 370 -2.97 -1.25 -18.44
C ALA A 370 -4.24 -2.11 -18.26
N LYS A 371 -4.33 -3.26 -18.93
CA LYS A 371 -5.43 -4.22 -18.84
C LYS A 371 -5.22 -5.29 -17.76
N ALA A 372 -4.07 -5.32 -17.09
CA ALA A 372 -3.78 -6.30 -16.05
C ALA A 372 -4.76 -6.17 -14.87
N TYR A 373 -5.05 -7.31 -14.25
CA TYR A 373 -5.77 -7.42 -12.98
C TYR A 373 -4.95 -8.29 -12.05
N GLN A 374 -5.18 -8.14 -10.74
CA GLN A 374 -4.45 -8.89 -9.72
C GLN A 374 -5.38 -9.47 -8.67
N TYR A 375 -5.03 -10.63 -8.15
CA TYR A 375 -5.79 -11.28 -7.08
C TYR A 375 -4.82 -12.04 -6.19
N TRP A 376 -5.14 -12.21 -4.93
CA TRP A 376 -4.37 -13.08 -4.06
C TRP A 376 -5.24 -13.74 -3.00
N GLY A 377 -4.74 -14.84 -2.46
CA GLY A 377 -5.33 -15.54 -1.33
C GLY A 377 -4.24 -16.23 -0.52
N ASP A 378 -4.45 -16.27 0.79
CA ASP A 378 -3.58 -17.02 1.68
C ASP A 378 -3.65 -18.52 1.35
N VAL A 379 -2.48 -19.15 1.33
CA VAL A 379 -2.36 -20.60 1.23
C VAL A 379 -2.37 -21.13 2.66
N ASP A 380 -3.35 -21.96 3.00
CA ASP A 380 -3.48 -22.50 4.34
C ASP A 380 -2.39 -23.54 4.65
N ALA A 381 -2.37 -24.03 5.90
CA ALA A 381 -1.39 -25.00 6.37
C ALA A 381 -1.45 -26.36 5.62
N SER A 382 -2.54 -26.66 4.91
CA SER A 382 -2.66 -27.85 4.05
C SER A 382 -2.11 -27.63 2.64
N GLY A 383 -1.69 -26.41 2.32
CA GLY A 383 -1.31 -26.00 0.97
C GLY A 383 -2.50 -25.57 0.11
N SER A 384 -3.69 -25.43 0.68
CA SER A 384 -4.91 -25.12 -0.08
C SER A 384 -5.16 -23.62 -0.17
N VAL A 385 -5.60 -23.16 -1.34
CA VAL A 385 -6.01 -21.77 -1.57
C VAL A 385 -7.25 -21.70 -2.45
N THR A 386 -8.13 -20.75 -2.15
CA THR A 386 -9.27 -20.39 -3.01
C THR A 386 -9.27 -18.89 -3.23
N ILE A 387 -9.24 -18.48 -4.50
CA ILE A 387 -9.39 -17.09 -4.92
C ILE A 387 -10.69 -17.01 -5.73
N ALA A 388 -11.74 -16.47 -5.12
CA ALA A 388 -13.06 -16.34 -5.72
C ALA A 388 -13.18 -15.08 -6.58
N SER A 389 -14.23 -15.02 -7.40
CA SER A 389 -14.62 -13.81 -8.16
C SER A 389 -13.53 -13.24 -9.08
N VAL A 390 -12.65 -14.10 -9.58
CA VAL A 390 -11.55 -13.72 -10.48
C VAL A 390 -12.11 -13.42 -11.87
N ARG A 391 -11.80 -12.26 -12.45
CA ARG A 391 -12.19 -11.94 -13.83
C ARG A 391 -11.65 -13.00 -14.79
N ALA A 392 -12.47 -13.45 -15.73
CA ALA A 392 -12.02 -14.40 -16.76
C ALA A 392 -10.81 -13.83 -17.53
N GLY A 393 -9.78 -14.66 -17.73
CA GLY A 393 -8.50 -14.22 -18.29
C GLY A 393 -7.39 -15.24 -18.10
N THR A 394 -6.19 -14.87 -18.53
CA THR A 394 -4.97 -15.68 -18.39
C THR A 394 -4.00 -14.96 -17.46
N TYR A 395 -3.49 -15.67 -16.46
CA TYR A 395 -2.67 -15.13 -15.39
C TYR A 395 -1.38 -15.93 -15.21
N ARG A 396 -0.37 -15.29 -14.62
CA ARG A 396 0.69 -16.00 -13.90
C ARG A 396 0.22 -16.25 -12.48
N LEU A 397 0.41 -17.46 -11.98
CA LEU A 397 0.37 -17.75 -10.55
C LEU A 397 1.79 -17.63 -9.98
N THR A 398 1.95 -16.80 -8.96
CA THR A 398 3.16 -16.74 -8.13
C THR A 398 2.80 -17.16 -6.71
N VAL A 399 3.55 -18.08 -6.11
CA VAL A 399 3.41 -18.46 -4.70
C VAL A 399 4.71 -18.17 -3.96
N TYR A 400 4.63 -17.33 -2.93
CA TYR A 400 5.76 -17.04 -2.03
C TYR A 400 5.34 -17.23 -0.58
N ALA A 401 6.31 -17.36 0.32
CA ALA A 401 6.07 -17.54 1.74
C ALA A 401 7.24 -16.98 2.55
N ASP A 402 6.93 -16.50 3.76
CA ASP A 402 7.92 -16.07 4.73
C ASP A 402 8.79 -17.29 5.10
N GLY A 403 10.11 -17.10 5.20
CA GLY A 403 11.07 -18.13 5.58
C GLY A 403 11.62 -18.99 4.41
N ILE A 404 11.12 -18.80 3.19
CA ILE A 404 11.58 -19.51 2.00
C ILE A 404 12.28 -18.58 1.00
N PHE A 405 13.49 -18.94 0.58
CA PHE A 405 14.16 -18.30 -0.56
C PHE A 405 13.53 -18.76 -1.88
N GLY A 406 13.32 -17.79 -2.77
CA GLY A 406 12.66 -17.98 -4.06
C GLY A 406 11.14 -17.98 -3.97
N GLN A 407 10.48 -18.21 -5.10
CA GLN A 407 9.03 -18.30 -5.22
C GLN A 407 8.68 -19.34 -6.31
N TYR A 408 7.49 -19.91 -6.24
CA TYR A 408 6.94 -20.75 -7.30
C TYR A 408 6.24 -19.86 -8.34
N GLU A 409 6.45 -20.13 -9.62
CA GLU A 409 5.85 -19.39 -10.73
C GLU A 409 5.28 -20.36 -11.77
N GLN A 410 4.05 -20.10 -12.21
CA GLN A 410 3.43 -20.81 -13.32
C GLN A 410 2.61 -19.85 -14.19
N ASP A 411 3.04 -19.70 -15.45
CA ASP A 411 2.31 -18.96 -16.46
C ASP A 411 1.12 -19.75 -17.03
N ASN A 412 0.26 -19.02 -17.73
CA ASN A 412 -0.86 -19.55 -18.50
C ASN A 412 -1.94 -20.23 -17.65
N VAL A 413 -2.19 -19.72 -16.44
CA VAL A 413 -3.33 -20.11 -15.61
C VAL A 413 -4.59 -19.46 -16.16
N ILE A 414 -5.47 -20.26 -16.76
CA ILE A 414 -6.69 -19.80 -17.43
C ILE A 414 -7.88 -19.84 -16.48
N ILE A 415 -8.50 -18.69 -16.26
CA ILE A 415 -9.78 -18.56 -15.54
C ILE A 415 -10.90 -18.32 -16.55
N LYS A 416 -11.97 -19.13 -16.46
CA LYS A 416 -13.16 -19.00 -17.30
C LYS A 416 -14.35 -18.54 -16.46
N ALA A 417 -15.22 -17.74 -17.08
CA ALA A 417 -16.47 -17.29 -16.48
C ALA A 417 -17.34 -18.48 -16.05
N GLY A 418 -17.90 -18.42 -14.84
CA GLY A 418 -18.76 -19.46 -14.27
C GLY A 418 -18.05 -20.78 -13.90
N ALA A 419 -16.73 -20.88 -14.06
CA ALA A 419 -15.98 -22.11 -13.85
C ALA A 419 -14.99 -22.00 -12.68
N THR A 420 -14.63 -23.16 -12.13
CA THR A 420 -13.50 -23.30 -11.20
C THR A 420 -12.29 -23.85 -11.94
N ALA A 421 -11.21 -23.08 -11.99
CA ALA A 421 -9.90 -23.56 -12.41
C ALA A 421 -9.23 -24.26 -11.22
N ASN A 422 -8.85 -25.53 -11.40
CA ASN A 422 -8.16 -26.31 -10.38
C ASN A 422 -6.70 -26.50 -10.78
N MET A 423 -5.79 -26.36 -9.82
CA MET A 423 -4.37 -26.55 -10.03
C MET A 423 -3.75 -27.29 -8.85
N ALA A 424 -2.83 -28.20 -9.13
CA ALA A 424 -1.95 -28.78 -8.12
C ALA A 424 -0.50 -28.46 -8.51
N ALA A 425 0.30 -28.05 -7.53
CA ALA A 425 1.70 -27.72 -7.73
C ALA A 425 2.55 -28.24 -6.58
N THR A 426 3.82 -28.51 -6.86
CA THR A 426 4.84 -28.74 -5.84
C THR A 426 5.82 -27.59 -5.93
N TRP A 427 5.97 -26.86 -4.83
CA TRP A 427 7.00 -25.84 -4.72
C TRP A 427 8.20 -26.44 -4.00
N THR A 428 9.32 -26.56 -4.71
CA THR A 428 10.61 -26.88 -4.11
C THR A 428 11.31 -25.57 -3.76
N ALA A 429 11.73 -25.43 -2.49
CA ALA A 429 12.51 -24.26 -2.08
C ALA A 429 13.78 -24.14 -2.93
N GLU A 430 14.13 -22.91 -3.28
CA GLU A 430 15.32 -22.65 -4.05
C GLU A 430 16.57 -23.01 -3.23
N SER A 431 17.48 -23.79 -3.81
CA SER A 431 18.76 -24.13 -3.20
C SER A 431 19.87 -24.26 -4.24
N ALA A 432 21.06 -23.83 -3.88
CA ALA A 432 22.30 -23.98 -4.65
C ALA A 432 23.27 -25.01 -4.05
N GLY A 433 22.89 -25.68 -2.94
CA GLY A 433 23.73 -26.69 -2.30
C GLY A 433 23.47 -26.80 -0.80
N THR A 434 24.51 -27.16 -0.04
CA THR A 434 24.46 -27.16 1.42
C THR A 434 24.50 -25.73 1.93
N GLU A 435 23.48 -25.31 2.68
CA GLU A 435 23.47 -24.01 3.34
C GLU A 435 24.49 -23.98 4.47
N LEU A 436 25.45 -23.05 4.37
CA LEU A 436 26.44 -22.81 5.42
C LEU A 436 25.86 -21.89 6.49
N TRP A 437 25.14 -20.86 6.06
CA TRP A 437 24.44 -19.94 6.95
C TRP A 437 23.42 -19.09 6.18
N ARG A 438 22.51 -18.48 6.93
CA ARG A 438 21.65 -17.38 6.48
C ARG A 438 21.62 -16.26 7.52
N ILE A 439 21.35 -15.05 7.07
CA ILE A 439 21.08 -13.88 7.92
C ILE A 439 19.71 -13.34 7.50
N GLY A 440 18.87 -13.10 8.49
CA GLY A 440 17.50 -12.66 8.30
C GLY A 440 16.54 -13.75 7.83
N THR A 441 15.31 -13.33 7.58
CA THR A 441 14.14 -14.13 7.24
C THR A 441 13.67 -13.68 5.86
N PRO A 442 13.66 -14.54 4.83
CA PRO A 442 13.17 -14.15 3.51
C PRO A 442 11.65 -13.98 3.58
N ASP A 443 11.20 -12.75 3.79
CA ASP A 443 9.79 -12.36 3.94
C ASP A 443 9.45 -11.08 3.16
N LYS A 444 10.36 -10.64 2.30
CA LYS A 444 10.28 -9.41 1.49
C LYS A 444 10.35 -8.14 2.35
N SER A 445 10.88 -8.20 3.57
CA SER A 445 10.94 -7.08 4.51
C SER A 445 12.31 -6.94 5.16
N SER A 446 12.69 -5.69 5.42
CA SER A 446 13.87 -5.35 6.24
C SER A 446 13.55 -5.16 7.73
N GLY A 447 12.31 -5.43 8.11
CA GLY A 447 11.77 -5.03 9.41
C GLY A 447 12.40 -5.72 10.60
N GLU A 448 13.08 -6.87 10.47
CA GLU A 448 13.69 -7.55 11.63
C GLU A 448 15.02 -6.93 12.08
N PHE A 449 15.64 -6.10 11.24
CA PHE A 449 16.91 -5.44 11.54
C PHE A 449 16.70 -4.19 12.42
N ARG A 450 17.80 -3.64 12.96
CA ARG A 450 17.79 -2.51 13.88
C ARG A 450 17.00 -1.32 13.31
N HIS A 451 16.17 -0.70 14.15
CA HIS A 451 15.25 0.39 13.79
C HIS A 451 14.14 0.02 12.79
N GLY A 452 13.98 -1.27 12.46
CA GLY A 452 12.85 -1.80 11.73
C GLY A 452 11.58 -1.87 12.59
N ASN A 453 11.15 -3.09 12.91
CA ASN A 453 9.94 -3.43 13.65
C ASN A 453 10.04 -3.16 15.15
N GLU A 454 11.21 -2.77 15.66
CA GLU A 454 11.38 -2.33 17.04
C GLU A 454 10.38 -1.22 17.38
N LYS A 455 9.87 -1.23 18.61
CA LYS A 455 8.91 -0.23 19.08
C LYS A 455 9.61 0.97 19.70
N ASP A 456 9.12 2.17 19.43
CA ASP A 456 9.54 3.37 20.16
C ASP A 456 8.90 3.44 21.55
N THR A 457 9.59 2.88 22.54
CA THR A 457 9.11 2.83 23.93
C THR A 457 9.06 4.19 24.64
N SER A 458 9.57 5.27 24.02
CA SER A 458 9.48 6.61 24.58
C SER A 458 8.09 7.24 24.46
N LYS A 459 7.21 6.64 23.65
CA LYS A 459 5.85 7.13 23.34
C LYS A 459 4.81 6.11 23.78
N THR A 460 3.62 6.57 24.17
CA THR A 460 2.59 5.66 24.73
C THR A 460 2.01 4.68 23.70
N LEU A 461 1.89 5.09 22.43
CA LEU A 461 1.40 4.23 21.35
C LEU A 461 2.49 3.35 20.74
N GLN A 462 3.75 3.60 21.10
CA GLN A 462 4.89 2.76 20.73
C GLN A 462 4.93 2.38 19.24
N PRO A 463 4.89 3.35 18.31
CA PRO A 463 4.94 3.05 16.89
C PRO A 463 6.24 2.29 16.55
N ARG A 464 6.20 1.46 15.50
CA ARG A 464 7.42 0.83 14.98
C ARG A 464 8.39 1.91 14.51
N GLN A 465 9.67 1.70 14.77
CA GLN A 465 10.72 2.68 14.54
C GLN A 465 10.90 3.02 13.05
N TYR A 466 10.69 2.07 12.13
CA TYR A 466 10.74 2.34 10.70
C TYR A 466 9.65 3.34 10.26
N ARG A 467 8.54 3.45 11.01
CA ARG A 467 7.45 4.38 10.69
C ARG A 467 7.79 5.82 11.07
N LEU A 468 8.83 6.04 11.87
CA LEU A 468 9.23 7.38 12.30
C LEU A 468 9.99 8.11 11.18
N TYR A 469 10.22 9.41 11.37
CA TYR A 469 11.13 10.16 10.51
C TYR A 469 12.53 9.57 10.63
N TRP A 470 13.03 8.94 9.55
CA TRP A 470 14.25 8.12 9.54
C TRP A 470 15.46 8.75 10.24
N ALA A 471 15.60 10.08 10.16
CA ALA A 471 16.74 10.81 10.71
C ALA A 471 16.80 10.82 12.26
N VAL A 472 15.74 10.40 12.95
CA VAL A 472 15.77 10.22 14.41
C VAL A 472 16.70 9.08 14.85
N HIS A 473 17.00 8.15 13.94
CA HIS A 473 17.94 7.05 14.13
C HIS A 473 19.30 7.42 13.52
N ASP A 474 20.33 7.60 14.35
CA ASP A 474 21.60 8.21 13.93
C ASP A 474 22.66 7.12 13.66
N PHE A 475 22.78 6.71 12.39
CA PHE A 475 23.68 5.62 11.97
C PHE A 475 25.09 5.67 12.57
N PRO A 476 25.82 6.81 12.61
CA PRO A 476 27.17 6.86 13.18
C PRO A 476 27.21 6.64 14.70
N LYS A 477 26.12 6.89 15.42
CA LYS A 477 26.02 6.56 16.85
C LYS A 477 25.71 5.08 17.06
N ASP A 478 24.87 4.51 16.20
CA ASP A 478 24.51 3.09 16.27
C ASP A 478 25.66 2.18 15.80
N PHE A 479 26.43 2.63 14.80
CA PHE A 479 27.51 1.89 14.15
C PHE A 479 28.81 2.72 14.09
N PRO A 480 29.43 3.07 15.24
CA PRO A 480 30.60 3.96 15.29
C PRO A 480 31.83 3.39 14.56
N ASN A 481 31.90 2.06 14.42
CA ASN A 481 32.98 1.35 13.72
C ASN A 481 32.50 0.75 12.38
N GLY A 482 31.36 1.21 11.86
CA GLY A 482 30.67 0.57 10.74
C GLY A 482 30.00 -0.74 11.13
N VAL A 483 29.35 -1.36 10.14
CA VAL A 483 28.65 -2.65 10.32
C VAL A 483 29.65 -3.80 10.23
N ASN A 484 29.78 -4.55 11.31
CA ASN A 484 30.60 -5.75 11.41
C ASN A 484 29.74 -6.86 12.01
N TYR A 485 29.33 -7.82 11.19
CA TYR A 485 28.42 -8.89 11.59
C TYR A 485 29.15 -10.23 11.58
N LYS A 486 29.23 -10.89 12.74
CA LYS A 486 29.76 -12.25 12.83
C LYS A 486 28.62 -13.26 12.82
N VAL A 487 28.51 -14.03 11.75
CA VAL A 487 27.51 -15.10 11.62
C VAL A 487 27.61 -16.08 12.78
N GLY A 488 26.46 -16.40 13.38
CA GLY A 488 26.36 -17.29 14.54
C GLY A 488 26.69 -16.63 15.88
N THR A 489 27.03 -15.33 15.92
CA THR A 489 27.31 -14.60 17.18
C THR A 489 26.62 -13.25 17.25
N SER A 490 26.61 -12.48 16.16
CA SER A 490 25.94 -11.17 16.09
C SER A 490 24.41 -11.29 16.20
N SER A 491 23.80 -10.24 16.71
CA SER A 491 22.35 -10.04 16.69
C SER A 491 21.91 -9.49 15.34
N LEU A 492 20.68 -9.75 14.91
CA LEU A 492 20.11 -9.08 13.73
C LEU A 492 20.11 -7.54 13.88
N ASN A 493 20.12 -7.03 15.11
CA ASN A 493 20.26 -5.60 15.40
C ASN A 493 21.68 -5.05 15.20
N ASP A 494 22.65 -5.90 14.86
CA ASP A 494 23.97 -5.49 14.37
C ASP A 494 23.95 -5.20 12.86
N LEU A 495 22.80 -5.36 12.20
CA LEU A 495 22.49 -4.79 10.89
C LEU A 495 21.41 -3.71 11.04
N ASN A 496 21.50 -2.66 10.24
CA ASN A 496 20.48 -1.62 10.19
C ASN A 496 19.38 -2.03 9.20
N TYR A 497 18.12 -1.65 9.43
CA TYR A 497 17.09 -1.85 8.39
C TYR A 497 17.42 -1.08 7.09
N VAL A 498 18.32 -0.08 7.13
CA VAL A 498 18.81 0.68 5.96
C VAL A 498 20.33 0.76 5.92
N HIS A 499 20.88 0.52 4.74
CA HIS A 499 22.31 0.47 4.45
C HIS A 499 22.66 1.56 3.43
N TRP A 500 23.42 2.56 3.87
CA TRP A 500 23.60 3.84 3.16
C TRP A 500 24.94 3.93 2.42
N SER A 501 24.98 4.65 1.29
CA SER A 501 26.26 5.10 0.74
C SER A 501 26.82 6.33 1.47
N VAL A 502 25.94 7.21 1.93
CA VAL A 502 26.21 8.43 2.71
C VAL A 502 25.06 8.62 3.70
N PHE A 503 25.37 8.97 4.94
CA PHE A 503 24.34 9.22 5.95
C PHE A 503 24.31 10.69 6.37
N GLY A 504 23.12 11.28 6.54
CA GLY A 504 22.96 12.71 6.86
C GLY A 504 22.93 13.60 5.61
N GLY A 505 23.08 14.91 5.79
CA GLY A 505 23.01 15.87 4.70
C GLY A 505 21.58 16.39 4.44
N LYS A 506 21.23 16.56 3.17
CA LYS A 506 19.90 17.03 2.75
C LYS A 506 18.80 16.15 3.35
N ALA A 507 17.74 16.80 3.84
CA ALA A 507 16.60 16.17 4.51
C ALA A 507 16.92 15.38 5.79
N ASN A 508 18.12 15.54 6.36
CA ASN A 508 18.42 15.14 7.73
C ASN A 508 18.52 16.38 8.63
N TYR A 509 17.45 16.67 9.35
CA TYR A 509 17.35 17.87 10.17
C TYR A 509 18.27 17.84 11.40
N LEU A 510 18.66 16.65 11.86
CA LEU A 510 19.48 16.43 13.05
C LEU A 510 20.98 16.35 12.73
N ARG A 511 21.35 15.82 11.56
CA ARG A 511 22.70 15.69 11.03
C ARG A 511 22.79 16.36 9.65
N LYS A 512 22.99 17.67 9.66
CA LYS A 512 23.09 18.49 8.44
C LYS A 512 24.36 18.24 7.65
N ASP A 513 25.44 17.85 8.32
CA ASP A 513 26.70 17.51 7.66
C ASP A 513 26.71 16.01 7.30
N PRO A 514 26.93 15.66 6.03
CA PRO A 514 26.97 14.27 5.59
C PRO A 514 28.16 13.51 6.20
N TYR A 515 27.92 12.25 6.55
CA TYR A 515 28.87 11.31 7.11
C TYR A 515 29.28 10.27 6.06
N TYR A 516 30.59 10.08 5.93
CA TYR A 516 31.20 9.28 4.86
C TYR A 516 32.06 8.12 5.36
N THR A 517 32.37 8.07 6.65
CA THR A 517 33.33 7.10 7.21
C THR A 517 32.62 5.79 7.54
N ASN A 518 33.13 4.62 7.12
CA ASN A 518 32.59 3.30 7.49
C ASN A 518 31.06 3.11 7.29
N VAL A 519 30.47 3.77 6.29
CA VAL A 519 29.03 3.75 6.06
C VAL A 519 28.63 2.86 4.88
N ASN A 520 29.42 2.86 3.81
CA ASN A 520 29.07 2.24 2.53
C ASN A 520 29.60 0.80 2.36
N ASN A 521 30.36 0.31 3.34
CA ASN A 521 30.87 -1.06 3.39
C ASN A 521 30.34 -1.75 4.64
N TRP A 522 29.88 -3.00 4.49
CA TRP A 522 29.36 -3.82 5.58
C TRP A 522 30.06 -5.17 5.56
N THR A 523 30.70 -5.52 6.67
CA THR A 523 31.56 -6.69 6.75
C THR A 523 30.84 -7.84 7.43
N LEU A 524 30.72 -8.97 6.74
CA LEU A 524 30.24 -10.23 7.29
C LEU A 524 31.43 -11.17 7.52
N THR A 525 31.51 -11.76 8.70
CA THR A 525 32.54 -12.75 9.05
C THR A 525 31.93 -14.05 9.52
N PHE A 526 32.58 -15.16 9.19
CA PHE A 526 32.12 -16.50 9.59
C PHE A 526 33.29 -17.50 9.55
N ASP A 527 33.21 -18.53 10.37
CA ASP A 527 34.23 -19.57 10.45
C ASP A 527 33.74 -20.83 9.71
N LEU A 528 34.62 -21.44 8.90
CA LEU A 528 34.34 -22.73 8.24
C LEU A 528 35.30 -23.82 8.71
N THR A 529 34.79 -25.05 8.82
CA THR A 529 35.60 -26.25 9.04
C THR A 529 36.08 -26.84 7.71
N GLN A 530 37.05 -27.75 7.78
CA GLN A 530 37.54 -28.48 6.61
C GLN A 530 36.39 -29.27 5.94
N ASP A 531 35.60 -30.02 6.72
CA ASP A 531 34.47 -30.82 6.22
C ASP A 531 33.41 -30.00 5.46
N GLN A 532 33.24 -28.71 5.80
CA GLN A 532 32.28 -27.84 5.12
C GLN A 532 32.71 -27.43 3.72
N ILE A 533 34.02 -27.40 3.44
CA ILE A 533 34.58 -26.96 2.15
C ILE A 533 35.28 -28.08 1.37
N ASP A 534 35.43 -29.26 1.98
CA ASP A 534 36.06 -30.42 1.35
C ASP A 534 35.29 -30.90 0.13
N ASN A 535 36.03 -31.10 -0.96
CA ASN A 535 35.52 -31.56 -2.26
C ASN A 535 34.37 -30.69 -2.82
N LYS A 536 34.36 -29.40 -2.50
CA LYS A 536 33.40 -28.42 -3.01
C LYS A 536 33.92 -27.70 -4.24
N GLY A 537 33.06 -27.54 -5.24
CA GLY A 537 33.39 -26.90 -6.51
C GLY A 537 32.96 -25.44 -6.58
N SER A 538 31.77 -25.13 -6.06
CA SER A 538 31.20 -23.78 -6.18
C SER A 538 30.42 -23.37 -4.93
N ALA A 539 30.45 -22.07 -4.64
CA ALA A 539 29.63 -21.43 -3.63
C ALA A 539 28.68 -20.41 -4.28
N THR A 540 27.50 -20.26 -3.69
CA THR A 540 26.50 -19.27 -4.09
C THR A 540 26.14 -18.38 -2.91
N PHE A 541 26.35 -17.08 -3.07
CA PHE A 541 25.89 -16.08 -2.12
C PHE A 541 24.65 -15.38 -2.69
N THR A 542 23.49 -15.65 -2.08
CA THR A 542 22.20 -15.06 -2.45
C THR A 542 21.96 -13.81 -1.61
N VAL A 543 21.64 -12.71 -2.28
CA VAL A 543 21.22 -11.44 -1.69
C VAL A 543 19.78 -11.15 -2.10
N GLN A 544 18.89 -10.97 -1.14
CA GLN A 544 17.54 -10.45 -1.36
C GLN A 544 17.41 -9.07 -0.70
N LEU A 545 16.80 -8.14 -1.43
CA LEU A 545 16.58 -6.76 -1.01
C LEU A 545 15.08 -6.50 -0.89
N ALA A 546 14.67 -5.95 0.25
CA ALA A 546 13.31 -5.48 0.52
C ALA A 546 13.04 -4.10 -0.09
N GLY A 547 14.08 -3.39 -0.51
CA GLY A 547 13.99 -2.11 -1.19
C GLY A 547 15.37 -1.55 -1.52
N VAL A 548 15.44 -0.73 -2.57
CA VAL A 548 16.66 -0.04 -3.01
C VAL A 548 16.30 1.37 -3.44
N LYS A 549 17.09 2.37 -3.05
CA LYS A 549 17.01 3.73 -3.58
C LYS A 549 18.21 3.98 -4.47
N THR A 550 18.00 4.01 -5.78
CA THR A 550 19.00 4.54 -6.73
C THR A 550 18.81 6.05 -6.88
N SER A 551 19.59 6.71 -7.73
CA SER A 551 19.36 8.14 -8.02
C SER A 551 18.16 8.42 -8.93
N ALA A 552 17.54 7.38 -9.50
CA ALA A 552 16.34 7.53 -10.32
C ALA A 552 15.11 7.93 -9.48
N GLY A 553 15.16 7.73 -8.16
CA GLY A 553 14.04 8.05 -7.26
C GLY A 553 12.85 7.16 -7.53
N ASN A 554 11.63 7.68 -7.36
CA ASN A 554 10.39 6.93 -7.62
C ASN A 554 9.88 7.06 -9.05
N ASN A 555 10.38 8.03 -9.82
CA ASN A 555 9.87 8.30 -11.16
C ASN A 555 10.51 7.40 -12.22
N ASP A 556 11.45 6.53 -11.83
CA ASP A 556 12.25 5.66 -12.69
C ASP A 556 12.85 6.39 -13.90
N ALA A 557 13.03 7.71 -13.77
CA ALA A 557 13.21 8.60 -14.89
C ALA A 557 14.53 8.26 -15.59
N ALA A 558 14.43 7.97 -16.89
CA ALA A 558 15.60 7.82 -17.72
C ALA A 558 16.34 9.16 -17.78
N GLY A 559 17.62 9.20 -17.42
CA GLY A 559 18.43 10.40 -17.55
C GLY A 559 19.93 10.14 -17.36
N ASP A 560 20.72 11.20 -17.37
CA ASP A 560 22.17 11.12 -17.14
C ASP A 560 22.53 11.26 -15.65
N LYS A 561 21.59 10.93 -14.74
CA LYS A 561 21.84 10.98 -13.30
C LYS A 561 22.86 9.88 -12.93
N ALA A 562 23.95 10.28 -12.29
CA ALA A 562 24.90 9.34 -11.72
C ALA A 562 24.18 8.37 -10.77
N TRP A 563 24.53 7.09 -10.79
CA TRP A 563 23.96 6.04 -9.93
C TRP A 563 22.49 5.67 -10.19
N GLN A 564 21.95 5.95 -11.39
CA GLN A 564 20.58 5.55 -11.73
C GLN A 564 20.45 4.02 -11.80
N ASP A 565 21.44 3.37 -12.43
CA ASP A 565 21.67 1.94 -12.35
C ASP A 565 22.79 1.74 -11.33
N LEU A 566 22.43 1.19 -10.18
CA LEU A 566 23.25 1.23 -8.97
C LEU A 566 24.18 0.01 -8.90
N PRO A 567 25.51 0.20 -8.93
CA PRO A 567 26.45 -0.89 -8.73
C PRO A 567 26.43 -1.38 -7.28
N TYR A 568 26.38 -2.70 -7.09
CA TYR A 568 26.53 -3.37 -5.79
C TYR A 568 27.64 -4.41 -5.89
N ASN A 569 28.63 -4.32 -4.99
CA ASN A 569 29.81 -5.18 -5.02
C ASN A 569 29.89 -6.08 -3.79
N VAL A 570 30.35 -7.31 -4.02
CA VAL A 570 30.69 -8.29 -2.98
C VAL A 570 32.16 -8.65 -3.13
N VAL A 571 32.93 -8.55 -2.05
CA VAL A 571 34.33 -8.97 -1.98
C VAL A 571 34.43 -10.16 -1.03
N VAL A 572 34.90 -11.31 -1.51
CA VAL A 572 35.09 -12.53 -0.73
C VAL A 572 36.59 -12.72 -0.49
N ASN A 573 37.01 -12.67 0.78
CA ASN A 573 38.41 -12.86 1.19
C ASN A 573 39.41 -12.03 0.34
N GLY A 574 39.08 -10.75 0.12
CA GLY A 574 39.90 -9.82 -0.66
C GLY A 574 39.77 -9.92 -2.19
N LYS A 575 38.90 -10.82 -2.71
CA LYS A 575 38.64 -10.96 -4.15
C LYS A 575 37.22 -10.52 -4.49
N GLN A 576 37.10 -9.51 -5.35
CA GLN A 576 35.81 -8.99 -5.80
C GLN A 576 35.11 -9.96 -6.77
N LEU A 577 33.82 -10.20 -6.53
CA LEU A 577 32.93 -10.90 -7.44
C LEU A 577 32.40 -9.96 -8.54
N PRO A 578 31.84 -10.46 -9.65
CA PRO A 578 31.21 -9.62 -10.66
C PRO A 578 30.18 -8.67 -10.03
N THR A 579 30.22 -7.40 -10.42
CA THR A 579 29.30 -6.37 -9.92
C THR A 579 27.86 -6.71 -10.31
N TRP A 580 26.95 -6.62 -9.35
CA TRP A 580 25.51 -6.59 -9.64
C TRP A 580 25.09 -5.15 -9.90
N THR A 581 24.61 -4.86 -11.12
CA THR A 581 24.00 -3.58 -11.45
C THR A 581 22.50 -3.65 -11.19
N ILE A 582 22.03 -2.96 -10.15
CA ILE A 582 20.61 -2.86 -9.81
C ILE A 582 19.97 -1.83 -10.75
N PRO A 583 18.96 -2.20 -11.54
CA PRO A 583 18.40 -1.32 -12.56
C PRO A 583 17.57 -0.20 -11.94
N ARG A 584 17.52 0.95 -12.61
CA ARG A 584 16.77 2.13 -12.15
C ARG A 584 15.28 1.87 -11.87
N GLN A 585 14.67 0.92 -12.56
CA GLN A 585 13.25 0.56 -12.42
C GLN A 585 12.93 -0.13 -11.09
N HIS A 586 13.94 -0.52 -10.32
CA HIS A 586 13.75 -1.07 -8.98
C HIS A 586 13.96 0.00 -7.89
N SER A 587 14.13 1.27 -8.29
CA SER A 587 14.41 2.36 -7.37
C SER A 587 13.17 2.77 -6.58
N SER A 588 13.32 2.92 -5.28
CA SER A 588 12.28 3.21 -4.31
C SER A 588 12.83 4.13 -3.23
N SER A 589 12.11 5.20 -2.88
CA SER A 589 12.44 6.05 -1.71
C SER A 589 11.90 5.46 -0.39
N CYS A 590 12.04 4.15 -0.25
CA CYS A 590 11.36 3.31 0.73
C CYS A 590 11.59 3.72 2.20
N ALA A 591 12.82 3.53 2.70
CA ALA A 591 13.18 3.80 4.08
C ALA A 591 12.89 5.24 4.53
N VAL A 592 13.23 6.23 3.69
CA VAL A 592 13.06 7.65 4.05
C VAL A 592 11.59 8.06 4.04
N ARG A 593 10.72 7.25 3.41
CA ARG A 593 9.26 7.36 3.42
C ARG A 593 8.63 6.24 4.26
N SER A 594 9.26 5.91 5.38
CA SER A 594 8.66 5.14 6.47
C SER A 594 8.18 3.73 6.10
N ALA A 595 8.91 3.05 5.21
CA ALA A 595 8.61 1.68 4.79
C ALA A 595 9.80 0.72 5.00
N ALA A 596 9.47 -0.53 5.37
CA ALA A 596 10.42 -1.62 5.52
C ALA A 596 10.36 -2.63 4.34
N THR A 597 9.38 -2.48 3.45
CA THR A 597 9.16 -3.30 2.26
C THR A 597 8.66 -2.42 1.11
N CYS A 598 9.26 -2.60 -0.07
CA CYS A 598 9.03 -1.84 -1.29
C CYS A 598 9.23 -2.78 -2.50
N TYR A 599 9.61 -2.25 -3.66
CA TYR A 599 10.02 -3.10 -4.78
C TYR A 599 11.15 -4.04 -4.37
N THR A 600 10.88 -5.33 -4.40
CA THR A 600 11.82 -6.36 -3.98
C THR A 600 12.62 -6.90 -5.16
N THR A 601 13.91 -7.13 -4.95
CA THR A 601 14.82 -7.65 -5.97
C THR A 601 15.92 -8.49 -5.34
N GLY A 602 16.64 -9.28 -6.13
CA GLY A 602 17.69 -10.13 -5.60
C GLY A 602 18.68 -10.61 -6.64
N HIS A 603 19.81 -11.13 -6.18
CA HIS A 603 20.91 -11.59 -7.02
C HIS A 603 21.64 -12.78 -6.37
N LYS A 604 22.19 -13.66 -7.22
CA LYS A 604 23.02 -14.80 -6.79
C LYS A 604 24.42 -14.63 -7.33
N PHE A 605 25.38 -14.46 -6.42
CA PHE A 605 26.79 -14.47 -6.77
C PHE A 605 27.31 -15.90 -6.72
N VAL A 606 27.60 -16.48 -7.88
CA VAL A 606 28.20 -17.82 -8.01
C VAL A 606 29.70 -17.67 -8.19
N PHE A 607 30.49 -18.38 -7.38
CA PHE A 607 31.96 -18.30 -7.42
C PHE A 607 32.62 -19.63 -7.06
N ASP A 608 33.94 -19.74 -7.33
CA ASP A 608 34.73 -20.93 -7.02
C ASP A 608 34.86 -21.10 -5.50
N ALA A 609 34.54 -22.27 -4.98
CA ALA A 609 34.61 -22.58 -3.55
C ALA A 609 36.01 -22.37 -2.96
N LYS A 610 37.08 -22.42 -3.76
CA LYS A 610 38.47 -22.11 -3.35
C LYS A 610 38.68 -20.66 -2.91
N MET A 611 37.72 -19.78 -3.13
CA MET A 611 37.74 -18.44 -2.55
C MET A 611 37.45 -18.46 -1.04
N LEU A 612 36.84 -19.54 -0.53
CA LEU A 612 36.65 -19.80 0.89
C LEU A 612 37.86 -20.55 1.47
N LYS A 613 38.05 -20.46 2.78
CA LYS A 613 39.14 -21.12 3.50
C LYS A 613 38.67 -21.68 4.84
N VAL A 614 39.39 -22.65 5.38
CA VAL A 614 39.20 -23.11 6.76
C VAL A 614 39.52 -21.97 7.73
N GLY A 615 38.72 -21.87 8.79
CA GLY A 615 38.75 -20.77 9.75
C GLY A 615 37.98 -19.55 9.24
N SER A 616 38.45 -18.36 9.61
CA SER A 616 37.72 -17.11 9.39
C SER A 616 37.68 -16.72 7.91
N ASN A 617 36.48 -16.51 7.39
CA ASN A 617 36.19 -15.92 6.09
C ASN A 617 35.57 -14.54 6.28
N GLU A 618 35.77 -13.67 5.29
CA GLU A 618 35.26 -12.30 5.29
C GLU A 618 34.58 -11.99 3.95
N PHE A 619 33.35 -11.48 4.03
CA PHE A 619 32.61 -10.93 2.91
C PHE A 619 32.38 -9.45 3.16
N VAL A 620 32.82 -8.58 2.26
CA VAL A 620 32.52 -7.14 2.30
C VAL A 620 31.45 -6.84 1.26
N LEU A 621 30.30 -6.40 1.74
CA LEU A 621 29.17 -5.92 0.93
C LEU A 621 29.29 -4.42 0.79
N SER A 622 29.07 -3.87 -0.42
CA SER A 622 29.30 -2.44 -0.62
C SER A 622 28.44 -1.78 -1.68
N LEU A 623 28.06 -0.54 -1.36
CA LEU A 623 27.63 0.47 -2.33
C LEU A 623 28.83 1.36 -2.72
N PRO A 624 28.77 2.05 -3.88
CA PRO A 624 29.82 2.97 -4.27
C PRO A 624 29.97 4.05 -3.20
N ALA A 625 31.21 4.38 -2.83
CA ALA A 625 31.46 5.37 -1.79
C ALA A 625 31.00 6.76 -2.26
N ARG A 626 30.40 7.54 -1.35
CA ARG A 626 29.96 8.92 -1.64
C ARG A 626 28.96 9.03 -2.81
N ALA A 627 28.14 8.00 -3.02
CA ALA A 627 27.13 8.00 -4.05
C ALA A 627 25.91 8.83 -3.60
N THR A 628 25.88 10.06 -4.11
CA THR A 628 24.79 11.02 -3.96
C THR A 628 24.39 11.56 -5.33
N ALA A 629 23.12 11.92 -5.50
CA ALA A 629 22.62 12.60 -6.68
C ALA A 629 21.57 13.66 -6.29
N PRO A 630 21.43 14.75 -7.09
CA PRO A 630 20.45 15.79 -6.80
C PRO A 630 19.00 15.26 -6.76
N GLU A 631 18.29 15.68 -5.72
CA GLU A 631 16.85 15.44 -5.51
C GLU A 631 16.09 16.75 -5.65
N ASP A 632 14.97 16.78 -6.39
CA ASP A 632 14.16 18.00 -6.50
C ASP A 632 13.35 18.24 -5.21
N ALA A 633 12.86 17.15 -4.61
CA ALA A 633 12.21 17.18 -3.31
C ALA A 633 13.22 17.35 -2.16
N VAL A 634 12.73 17.73 -0.98
CA VAL A 634 13.53 17.70 0.26
C VAL A 634 13.66 16.25 0.72
N LEU A 635 14.48 15.46 0.02
CA LEU A 635 14.80 14.05 0.32
C LEU A 635 16.32 13.84 0.40
N PRO A 636 16.79 12.74 1.02
CA PRO A 636 18.21 12.41 1.04
C PRO A 636 18.76 12.12 -0.34
N GLU A 637 19.87 12.78 -0.68
CA GLU A 637 20.55 12.62 -1.97
C GLU A 637 21.29 11.29 -2.08
N SER A 638 21.59 10.64 -0.95
CA SER A 638 22.30 9.37 -0.93
C SER A 638 21.49 8.23 -1.53
N VAL A 639 22.17 7.29 -2.18
CA VAL A 639 21.64 5.96 -2.49
C VAL A 639 21.74 5.04 -1.28
N TYR A 640 20.81 4.10 -1.16
CA TYR A 640 20.77 3.14 -0.05
C TYR A 640 20.01 1.87 -0.44
N LEU A 641 20.09 0.83 0.39
CA LEU A 641 19.32 -0.39 0.24
C LEU A 641 18.83 -0.92 1.58
N GLN A 642 17.89 -1.84 1.54
CA GLN A 642 17.30 -2.54 2.68
C GLN A 642 17.37 -4.04 2.39
N TYR A 643 18.12 -4.79 3.21
CA TYR A 643 18.19 -6.24 3.05
C TYR A 643 16.88 -6.88 3.48
N ASP A 644 16.48 -7.94 2.77
CA ASP A 644 15.45 -8.90 3.18
C ASP A 644 16.16 -10.06 3.88
N ALA A 645 16.87 -10.89 3.09
CA ALA A 645 17.67 -11.99 3.61
C ALA A 645 18.93 -12.24 2.80
N LEU A 646 19.93 -12.82 3.46
CA LEU A 646 21.22 -13.21 2.90
C LEU A 646 21.45 -14.71 3.13
N ARG A 647 22.00 -15.42 2.15
CA ARG A 647 22.30 -16.85 2.29
C ARG A 647 23.58 -17.24 1.58
N LEU A 648 24.42 -18.05 2.23
CA LEU A 648 25.56 -18.69 1.61
C LEU A 648 25.35 -20.20 1.52
N GLU A 649 25.46 -20.73 0.31
CA GLU A 649 25.39 -22.17 0.01
C GLU A 649 26.66 -22.64 -0.71
N ILE A 650 26.95 -23.93 -0.62
CA ILE A 650 28.11 -24.56 -1.24
C ILE A 650 27.77 -25.95 -1.79
N ILE A 651 28.29 -26.31 -2.97
CA ILE A 651 28.08 -27.62 -3.59
C ILE A 651 29.39 -28.30 -3.99
#